data_AF-A0A7K4I7G6-F1
#
_entry.id   AF-A0A7K4I7G6-F1
#
_cell.length_a   1.000
_cell.length_b   1.000
_cell.length_c   1.000
_cell.angle_alpha   90.00
_cell.angle_beta   90.00
_cell.angle_gamma   90.00
#
_symmetry.space_group_name_H-M   'P 1'
#
loop_
_entity.id
_entity.type
_entity.pdbx_description
1 polymer ?
#
loop_
_entity_poly.entity_id
_entity_poly.type
_entity_poly.pdbx_seq_one_letter_code
_entity_poly.pdbx_strand_id
1 'polypeptide(L)'
;MKNHLTSRTALLCLIFIALFQISTIPVLQALPEREWTFMVYLDADNDLEPAGIKDLNEMEKVGSSSNLAIIVQMDRNPDYDVSNGNWTETRRYYVTKDNDTEAISSVLLESSGEQNMGDKTTLFTFVNWTIQTYPAQHYALVLWNHGGSSASGPGACWDYTSSEDYLTLPEIKEALANVYSISGKKIDVLAFDACLMGMIEVAYQMRDYANFMVGSEETEPNDGYPYDMILEELAASPSMSPAQFATTIVIKYVGSYTDGLPNPDDAPHVTSAAFNLTKVSETAVAVSQLAETLIGDFNNSEAAIKEAWQQAETFSGDFVDLYNFTQLLNSKISNMTIIAKGESVLNAIDSLVVSEVHGITHSNAHGVSIYYPKKYDKLFYIDLDLALDTLWDEFLDFATNTEAQITPACPAYNSEDNVTFMDVDVGDVDGDQQPEIVAVGNYTDEMDDVYFIIAVFDITDSGLVQYCNATMNLGYYEELLSVTCVDVDNDMIDEIVTCGGYYNITEDAWYSYIGIFTITDTALILQAYDEGANISVESIDVADVDGDNFPEIVISGHLWDEFSVYAYVAVGNNSAVTSIDLECSYYWDIGESDDLRAVAVGDTDADGLAEIVVGGEYYYYNFYYGIWVPVAYLAVLNCSQNTLVLQAYDLGEFFWINSVDVADVDGNGFNEIVIGGYCWVYDDVYMFISIGHNLNSSEIVGLGTYYWSVSGDSFIYSLDVADVEGDGIAEIMAVGYYYNTETYMYESYSAVLNWNPNIGLVTEGVLEGSSQTYTYSVATENVDADNQTEIITCSQEKGSSSRAKIQVFKASNTVITTGTVSGIVTDGENPVANAVVEVSIPRLSVVASVSTPVNGSYTISNLPEGCYSIKVYAQGKVNLTRHGVVVKANRTTEADFALIENTVTTTSHIISVYGQTFYVVIVGNSTISNFVFAAAAQSISFAVSATSGSSGFCNVSVPEALLGPPYTVKIDNITVAAVVSSNGTHSFIHLSYTHSAHTIEIVGYSVISEFNANISLLFLACIISLLIFLTRKQKNRRCSSVL
;
A
#
# COMPACT_ATOMS: atom_id res chain seq x y z
N MET A 1 15.32 -4.15 95.92
CA MET A 1 15.63 -5.21 94.96
C MET A 1 14.33 -5.93 94.60
N LYS A 2 13.56 -5.33 93.68
CA LYS A 2 12.29 -5.84 93.17
C LYS A 2 12.31 -5.65 91.66
N ASN A 3 11.71 -6.59 90.94
CA ASN A 3 11.40 -6.57 89.50
C ASN A 3 12.44 -7.13 88.52
N HIS A 4 12.74 -8.43 88.61
CA HIS A 4 13.35 -9.16 87.47
C HIS A 4 12.71 -10.51 87.13
N LEU A 5 11.48 -10.80 87.60
CA LEU A 5 10.81 -12.08 87.33
C LEU A 5 9.51 -12.01 86.50
N THR A 6 9.14 -10.86 85.94
CA THR A 6 7.88 -10.69 85.17
C THR A 6 8.04 -10.49 83.66
N SER A 7 9.27 -10.42 83.13
CA SER A 7 9.51 -10.10 81.71
C SER A 7 9.66 -11.33 80.79
N ARG A 8 9.95 -12.52 81.33
CA ARG A 8 10.19 -13.73 80.52
C ARG A 8 8.91 -14.52 80.20
N THR A 9 7.89 -14.47 81.05
CA THR A 9 6.59 -15.13 80.82
C THR A 9 5.65 -14.32 79.92
N ALA A 10 5.73 -12.98 79.94
CA ALA A 10 4.94 -12.15 79.03
C ALA A 10 5.39 -12.27 77.56
N LEU A 11 6.69 -12.48 77.31
CA LEU A 11 7.24 -12.61 75.97
C LEU A 11 6.90 -13.97 75.33
N LEU A 12 6.82 -15.04 76.13
CA LEU A 12 6.40 -16.38 75.67
C LEU A 12 4.90 -16.47 75.38
N CYS A 13 4.05 -15.76 76.13
CA CYS A 13 2.61 -15.66 75.81
C CYS A 13 2.35 -14.80 74.56
N LEU A 14 3.12 -13.74 74.32
CA LEU A 14 2.99 -12.91 73.10
C LEU A 14 3.44 -13.65 71.83
N ILE A 15 4.46 -14.51 71.93
CA ILE A 15 4.92 -15.34 70.81
C ILE A 15 3.92 -16.49 70.52
N PHE A 16 3.28 -17.06 71.54
CA PHE A 16 2.24 -18.08 71.32
C PHE A 16 0.92 -17.51 70.75
N ILE A 17 0.55 -16.27 71.09
CA ILE A 17 -0.61 -15.58 70.50
C ILE A 17 -0.30 -15.14 69.06
N ALA A 18 0.94 -14.73 68.77
CA ALA A 18 1.37 -14.40 67.40
C ALA A 18 1.45 -15.63 66.47
N LEU A 19 1.79 -16.81 67.01
CA LEU A 19 1.83 -18.05 66.22
C LEU A 19 0.45 -18.68 65.97
N PHE A 20 -0.57 -18.34 66.75
CA PHE A 20 -1.96 -18.76 66.50
C PHE A 20 -2.76 -17.79 65.61
N GLN A 21 -2.22 -16.60 65.31
CA GLN A 21 -2.83 -15.64 64.36
C GLN A 21 -2.28 -15.75 62.92
N ILE A 22 -1.32 -16.64 62.66
CA ILE A 22 -0.77 -16.87 61.30
C ILE A 22 -1.44 -18.07 60.59
N SER A 23 -2.33 -18.81 61.26
CA SER A 23 -3.11 -19.91 60.66
C SER A 23 -4.44 -19.49 60.03
N THR A 24 -4.66 -18.20 59.81
CA THR A 24 -5.79 -17.69 59.00
C THR A 24 -5.30 -16.58 58.07
N ILE A 25 -4.35 -16.89 57.19
CA ILE A 25 -4.40 -16.26 55.89
C ILE A 25 -5.70 -16.81 55.27
N PRO A 26 -6.69 -15.97 54.94
CA PRO A 26 -7.76 -16.46 54.10
C PRO A 26 -7.05 -16.94 52.85
N VAL A 27 -7.08 -18.25 52.58
CA VAL A 27 -6.95 -18.73 51.21
C VAL A 27 -7.88 -17.80 50.44
N LEU A 28 -7.33 -16.95 49.57
CA LEU A 28 -8.12 -16.17 48.64
C LEU A 28 -8.94 -17.25 47.94
N GLN A 29 -10.20 -17.37 48.35
CA GLN A 29 -11.10 -18.36 47.79
C GLN A 29 -11.15 -17.94 46.33
N ALA A 30 -10.58 -18.76 45.43
CA ALA A 30 -10.76 -18.57 44.01
C ALA A 30 -12.26 -18.34 43.83
N LEU A 31 -12.63 -17.14 43.35
CA LEU A 31 -14.03 -16.85 43.08
C LEU A 31 -14.52 -18.00 42.19
N PRO A 32 -15.67 -18.61 42.49
CA PRO A 32 -16.19 -19.66 41.62
C PRO A 32 -16.20 -19.14 40.18
N GLU A 33 -15.65 -19.93 39.28
CA GLU A 33 -15.60 -19.63 37.85
C GLU A 33 -17.03 -19.34 37.39
N ARG A 34 -17.25 -18.13 36.84
CA ARG A 34 -18.56 -17.73 36.32
C ARG A 34 -18.88 -18.52 35.06
N GLU A 35 -20.13 -18.53 34.63
CA GLU A 35 -20.45 -19.08 33.31
C GLU A 35 -19.92 -18.13 32.23
N TRP A 36 -20.16 -16.82 32.37
CA TRP A 36 -19.79 -15.81 31.40
C TRP A 36 -19.07 -14.60 32.01
N THR A 37 -18.10 -14.08 31.29
CA THR A 37 -17.61 -12.71 31.41
C THR A 37 -17.83 -12.01 30.07
N PHE A 38 -18.65 -10.96 30.08
CA PHE A 38 -19.00 -10.12 28.94
C PHE A 38 -18.22 -8.81 29.06
N MET A 39 -17.41 -8.51 28.06
CA MET A 39 -16.48 -7.38 28.03
C MET A 39 -16.92 -6.43 26.93
N VAL A 40 -17.00 -5.14 27.21
CA VAL A 40 -17.21 -4.10 26.19
C VAL A 40 -16.03 -3.14 26.23
N TYR A 41 -15.33 -3.05 25.11
CA TYR A 41 -14.33 -2.04 24.84
C TYR A 41 -15.03 -0.90 24.11
N LEU A 42 -15.48 0.08 24.90
CA LEU A 42 -16.40 1.13 24.49
C LEU A 42 -15.59 2.40 24.23
N ASP A 43 -15.11 2.53 23.00
CA ASP A 43 -14.41 3.73 22.60
C ASP A 43 -15.44 4.79 22.17
N ALA A 44 -15.77 5.69 23.08
CA ALA A 44 -16.71 6.79 22.85
C ALA A 44 -15.97 8.13 22.74
N ASP A 45 -14.67 8.10 22.42
CA ASP A 45 -13.90 9.31 22.12
C ASP A 45 -14.09 9.80 20.68
N ASN A 46 -15.35 10.07 20.31
CA ASN A 46 -15.76 10.55 18.99
C ASN A 46 -17.24 11.00 19.04
N ASP A 47 -17.83 11.23 17.87
CA ASP A 47 -19.22 11.69 17.70
C ASP A 47 -20.30 10.68 18.14
N LEU A 48 -19.94 9.42 18.41
CA LEU A 48 -20.85 8.41 18.95
C LEU A 48 -20.95 8.45 20.50
N GLU A 49 -20.23 9.34 21.19
CA GLU A 49 -20.23 9.46 22.65
C GLU A 49 -21.63 9.37 23.31
N PRO A 50 -22.68 10.05 22.79
CA PRO A 50 -24.02 9.95 23.38
C PRO A 50 -24.61 8.53 23.33
N ALA A 51 -24.34 7.77 22.27
CA ALA A 51 -24.78 6.38 22.13
C ALA A 51 -24.02 5.46 23.11
N GLY A 52 -22.71 5.66 23.25
CA GLY A 52 -21.90 4.89 24.21
C GLY A 52 -22.37 5.05 25.67
N ILE A 53 -22.80 6.26 26.06
CA ILE A 53 -23.41 6.49 27.38
C ILE A 53 -24.74 5.75 27.51
N LYS A 54 -25.58 5.78 26.47
CA LYS A 54 -26.86 5.07 26.46
C LYS A 54 -26.65 3.55 26.61
N ASP A 55 -25.69 2.98 25.90
CA ASP A 55 -25.40 1.54 25.93
C ASP A 55 -24.88 1.07 27.29
N LEU A 56 -24.08 1.89 27.98
CA LEU A 56 -23.70 1.60 29.36
C LEU A 56 -24.92 1.57 30.30
N ASN A 57 -25.86 2.52 30.16
CA ASN A 57 -27.11 2.49 30.92
C ASN A 57 -28.01 1.30 30.54
N GLU A 58 -28.00 0.86 29.28
CA GLU A 58 -28.72 -0.36 28.86
C GLU A 58 -28.15 -1.60 29.55
N MET A 59 -26.82 -1.73 29.62
CA MET A 59 -26.17 -2.80 30.38
C MET A 59 -26.51 -2.74 31.88
N GLU A 60 -26.69 -1.55 32.46
CA GLU A 60 -27.11 -1.34 33.86
C GLU A 60 -28.52 -1.84 34.14
N LYS A 61 -29.42 -1.93 33.14
CA LYS A 61 -30.74 -2.56 33.35
C LYS A 61 -30.63 -4.04 33.74
N VAL A 62 -29.56 -4.73 33.33
CA VAL A 62 -29.33 -6.15 33.64
C VAL A 62 -28.37 -6.29 34.82
N GLY A 63 -27.19 -5.70 34.70
CA GLY A 63 -26.11 -5.73 35.68
C GLY A 63 -25.45 -7.10 35.90
N SER A 64 -24.27 -7.08 36.51
CA SER A 64 -23.50 -8.28 36.80
C SER A 64 -24.13 -9.15 37.91
N SER A 65 -23.88 -10.45 37.87
CA SER A 65 -24.35 -11.46 38.82
C SER A 65 -23.27 -12.45 39.27
N SER A 66 -23.65 -13.52 39.96
CA SER A 66 -22.73 -14.61 40.32
C SER A 66 -22.33 -15.49 39.14
N ASN A 67 -23.10 -15.49 38.04
CA ASN A 67 -22.86 -16.31 36.85
C ASN A 67 -22.42 -15.51 35.63
N LEU A 68 -22.60 -14.19 35.66
CA LEU A 68 -22.27 -13.26 34.57
C LEU A 68 -21.52 -12.05 35.15
N ALA A 69 -20.32 -11.75 34.67
CA ALA A 69 -19.67 -10.46 34.90
C ALA A 69 -19.81 -9.61 33.64
N ILE A 70 -20.25 -8.35 33.78
CA ILE A 70 -20.28 -7.36 32.71
C ILE A 70 -19.25 -6.29 33.06
N ILE A 71 -18.22 -6.17 32.23
CA ILE A 71 -17.08 -5.27 32.43
C ILE A 71 -16.97 -4.34 31.23
N VAL A 72 -16.95 -3.04 31.49
CA VAL A 72 -16.85 -2.01 30.44
C VAL A 72 -15.61 -1.18 30.68
N GLN A 73 -14.78 -1.00 29.65
CA GLN A 73 -13.78 0.05 29.61
C GLN A 73 -14.27 1.09 28.61
N MET A 74 -14.50 2.32 29.10
CA MET A 74 -15.08 3.40 28.33
C MET A 74 -14.11 4.58 28.28
N ASP A 75 -13.86 5.09 27.10
CA ASP A 75 -13.25 6.41 26.90
C ASP A 75 -14.26 7.41 26.33
N ARG A 76 -14.05 8.70 26.58
CA ARG A 76 -15.03 9.74 26.26
C ARG A 76 -14.38 11.00 25.71
N ASN A 77 -15.05 11.58 24.73
CA ASN A 77 -14.65 12.83 24.12
C ASN A 77 -15.06 14.06 24.97
N PRO A 78 -14.26 15.14 24.98
CA PRO A 78 -14.65 16.39 25.66
C PRO A 78 -15.82 17.16 25.01
N ASP A 79 -16.11 16.92 23.72
CA ASP A 79 -16.86 17.85 22.88
C ASP A 79 -18.29 17.39 22.49
N TYR A 80 -18.66 16.11 22.60
CA TYR A 80 -19.93 15.59 22.06
C TYR A 80 -21.05 15.42 23.10
N ASP A 81 -20.74 15.03 24.35
CA ASP A 81 -21.73 14.87 25.42
C ASP A 81 -21.24 15.43 26.77
N VAL A 82 -22.07 16.25 27.42
CA VAL A 82 -21.72 16.85 28.74
C VAL A 82 -22.42 16.18 29.93
N SER A 83 -23.21 15.14 29.69
CA SER A 83 -23.89 14.36 30.71
C SER A 83 -22.89 13.53 31.54
N ASN A 84 -23.36 12.96 32.65
CA ASN A 84 -22.56 12.07 33.49
C ASN A 84 -21.23 12.67 34.00
N GLY A 85 -21.13 14.00 34.00
CA GLY A 85 -20.01 14.76 34.55
C GLY A 85 -18.95 15.23 33.55
N ASN A 86 -19.11 14.96 32.24
CA ASN A 86 -18.16 15.31 31.17
C ASN A 86 -16.69 15.02 31.53
N TRP A 87 -16.38 13.75 31.73
CA TRP A 87 -15.03 13.30 32.07
C TRP A 87 -14.31 12.83 30.79
N THR A 88 -13.00 13.06 30.73
CA THR A 88 -12.12 12.82 29.57
C THR A 88 -11.00 11.84 29.98
N GLU A 89 -11.41 10.73 30.55
CA GLU A 89 -10.54 9.81 31.27
C GLU A 89 -11.01 8.42 30.89
N THR A 90 -10.11 7.52 30.54
CA THR A 90 -10.51 6.13 30.32
C THR A 90 -10.91 5.49 31.65
N ARG A 91 -12.16 5.05 31.74
CA ARG A 91 -12.75 4.51 32.97
C ARG A 91 -13.19 3.07 32.79
N ARG A 92 -12.93 2.25 33.80
CA ARG A 92 -13.36 0.85 33.84
C ARG A 92 -14.43 0.62 34.90
N TYR A 93 -15.52 -0.03 34.50
CA TYR A 93 -16.68 -0.27 35.33
C TYR A 93 -16.97 -1.76 35.52
N TYR A 94 -17.37 -2.11 36.74
CA TYR A 94 -18.11 -3.34 37.00
C TYR A 94 -19.59 -2.97 36.97
N VAL A 95 -20.30 -3.42 35.94
CA VAL A 95 -21.66 -2.95 35.70
C VAL A 95 -22.60 -3.50 36.77
N THR A 96 -23.30 -2.61 37.49
CA THR A 96 -24.25 -2.98 38.53
C THR A 96 -25.66 -2.65 38.12
N LYS A 97 -26.61 -3.50 38.53
CA LYS A 97 -28.00 -3.34 38.14
C LYS A 97 -28.62 -2.10 38.77
N ASP A 98 -29.21 -1.25 37.94
CA ASP A 98 -30.16 -0.21 38.36
C ASP A 98 -31.28 -0.03 37.32
N ASN A 99 -32.04 1.06 37.39
CA ASN A 99 -33.12 1.35 36.44
C ASN A 99 -33.11 2.83 35.99
N ASP A 100 -32.05 3.57 36.30
CA ASP A 100 -31.82 4.90 35.74
C ASP A 100 -31.33 4.69 34.31
N THR A 101 -31.93 5.40 33.35
CA THR A 101 -31.55 5.27 31.94
C THR A 101 -30.62 6.39 31.48
N GLU A 102 -30.32 7.34 32.37
CA GLU A 102 -29.60 8.57 32.03
C GLU A 102 -28.28 8.73 32.80
N ALA A 103 -28.13 8.02 33.92
CA ALA A 103 -27.04 8.23 34.85
C ALA A 103 -26.26 6.94 35.15
N ILE A 104 -25.00 6.92 34.70
CA ILE A 104 -24.07 5.83 34.96
C ILE A 104 -23.85 5.70 36.47
N SER A 105 -24.34 4.60 37.04
CA SER A 105 -24.30 4.34 38.48
C SER A 105 -23.39 3.16 38.88
N SER A 106 -22.81 2.51 37.88
CA SER A 106 -21.92 1.35 38.00
C SER A 106 -20.68 1.61 38.83
N VAL A 107 -20.13 0.51 39.38
CA VAL A 107 -18.97 0.57 40.25
C VAL A 107 -17.72 0.88 39.40
N LEU A 108 -17.22 2.11 39.52
CA LEU A 108 -15.93 2.52 38.97
C LEU A 108 -14.80 1.71 39.64
N LEU A 109 -14.13 0.87 38.84
CA LEU A 109 -13.01 0.02 39.27
C LEU A 109 -11.68 0.74 39.12
N GLU A 110 -11.53 1.47 38.01
CA GLU A 110 -10.31 2.18 37.65
C GLU A 110 -10.68 3.43 36.84
N SER A 111 -9.91 4.49 37.05
CA SER A 111 -9.91 5.70 36.22
C SER A 111 -8.45 6.00 35.92
N SER A 112 -8.10 5.82 34.66
CA SER A 112 -6.83 6.22 34.07
C SER A 112 -7.00 7.64 33.52
N GLY A 113 -5.91 8.32 33.15
CA GLY A 113 -6.05 9.50 32.28
C GLY A 113 -6.52 9.07 30.88
N GLU A 114 -6.59 10.01 29.95
CA GLU A 114 -6.80 9.73 28.52
C GLU A 114 -5.89 8.60 28.03
N GLN A 115 -6.45 7.61 27.34
CA GLN A 115 -5.70 6.52 26.73
C GLN A 115 -6.13 6.36 25.28
N ASN A 116 -5.16 6.22 24.39
CA ASN A 116 -5.46 5.84 23.01
C ASN A 116 -6.13 4.46 22.96
N MET A 117 -7.42 4.45 22.66
CA MET A 117 -8.25 3.25 22.53
C MET A 117 -8.03 2.55 21.17
N GLY A 118 -7.51 3.26 20.17
CA GLY A 118 -6.97 2.72 18.91
C GLY A 118 -5.68 1.89 19.07
N ASP A 119 -4.99 1.96 20.22
CA ASP A 119 -3.73 1.21 20.44
C ASP A 119 -3.97 -0.25 20.91
N LYS A 120 -3.36 -1.21 20.20
CA LYS A 120 -3.41 -2.66 20.55
C LYS A 120 -3.04 -3.00 22.00
N THR A 121 -2.16 -2.22 22.62
CA THR A 121 -1.70 -2.41 24.00
C THR A 121 -2.81 -2.08 24.98
N THR A 122 -3.63 -1.06 24.68
CA THR A 122 -4.79 -0.68 25.50
C THR A 122 -5.82 -1.81 25.48
N LEU A 123 -6.15 -2.32 24.29
CA LEU A 123 -7.04 -3.48 24.13
C LEU A 123 -6.50 -4.73 24.85
N PHE A 124 -5.24 -5.10 24.61
CA PHE A 124 -4.60 -6.24 25.27
C PHE A 124 -4.66 -6.12 26.79
N THR A 125 -4.34 -4.94 27.33
CA THR A 125 -4.30 -4.69 28.77
C THR A 125 -5.69 -4.88 29.39
N PHE A 126 -6.72 -4.33 28.76
CA PHE A 126 -8.11 -4.46 29.20
C PHE A 126 -8.56 -5.93 29.23
N VAL A 127 -8.40 -6.64 28.12
CA VAL A 127 -8.89 -8.02 27.97
C VAL A 127 -8.14 -8.96 28.92
N ASN A 128 -6.80 -8.88 28.96
CA ASN A 128 -5.99 -9.71 29.84
C ASN A 128 -6.29 -9.43 31.33
N TRP A 129 -6.43 -8.15 31.72
CA TRP A 129 -6.80 -7.80 33.09
C TRP A 129 -8.18 -8.36 33.46
N THR A 130 -9.15 -8.29 32.54
CA THR A 130 -10.50 -8.76 32.77
C THR A 130 -10.56 -10.27 32.94
N ILE A 131 -9.87 -11.03 32.09
CA ILE A 131 -9.76 -12.50 32.20
C ILE A 131 -9.12 -12.92 33.54
N GLN A 132 -8.07 -12.21 33.98
CA GLN A 132 -7.40 -12.51 35.24
C GLN A 132 -8.26 -12.17 36.47
N THR A 133 -9.05 -11.12 36.40
CA THR A 133 -9.83 -10.60 37.54
C THR A 133 -11.22 -11.24 37.65
N TYR A 134 -11.84 -11.56 36.51
CA TYR A 134 -13.18 -12.11 36.40
C TYR A 134 -13.15 -13.44 35.61
N PRO A 135 -12.57 -14.51 36.18
CA PRO A 135 -12.51 -15.79 35.50
C PRO A 135 -13.90 -16.38 35.26
N ALA A 136 -14.13 -16.83 34.03
CA ALA A 136 -15.34 -17.49 33.55
C ALA A 136 -15.03 -18.67 32.62
N GLN A 137 -16.04 -19.51 32.41
CA GLN A 137 -15.99 -20.60 31.44
C GLN A 137 -15.96 -20.05 30.01
N HIS A 138 -16.76 -19.00 29.74
CA HIS A 138 -16.84 -18.34 28.44
C HIS A 138 -16.58 -16.83 28.51
N TYR A 139 -15.95 -16.30 27.47
CA TYR A 139 -15.64 -14.88 27.32
C TYR A 139 -16.27 -14.30 26.06
N ALA A 140 -17.08 -13.26 26.21
CA ALA A 140 -17.54 -12.43 25.11
C ALA A 140 -16.80 -11.09 25.15
N LEU A 141 -16.31 -10.63 23.99
CA LEU A 141 -15.69 -9.32 23.82
C LEU A 141 -16.48 -8.57 22.74
N VAL A 142 -16.97 -7.38 23.08
CA VAL A 142 -17.56 -6.45 22.12
C VAL A 142 -16.58 -5.30 21.89
N LEU A 143 -16.24 -5.05 20.64
CA LEU A 143 -15.55 -3.85 20.19
C LEU A 143 -16.62 -2.90 19.66
N TRP A 144 -16.79 -1.76 20.33
CA TRP A 144 -17.86 -0.79 20.09
C TRP A 144 -17.24 0.52 19.62
N ASN A 145 -17.66 1.02 18.44
CA ASN A 145 -17.39 2.34 17.86
C ASN A 145 -17.88 2.37 16.38
N HIS A 146 -17.48 3.37 15.60
CA HIS A 146 -17.26 3.28 14.16
C HIS A 146 -16.48 2.03 13.75
N GLY A 147 -16.81 1.58 12.56
CA GLY A 147 -16.15 0.51 11.81
C GLY A 147 -15.96 0.95 10.36
N GLY A 148 -15.03 0.33 9.65
CA GLY A 148 -14.90 0.53 8.21
C GLY A 148 -13.47 0.70 7.75
N SER A 149 -13.32 1.34 6.59
CA SER A 149 -12.09 1.43 5.83
C SER A 149 -11.43 2.80 6.03
N SER A 150 -10.11 2.81 6.25
CA SER A 150 -9.26 4.00 6.15
C SER A 150 -8.00 3.66 5.33
N ALA A 151 -7.09 4.62 5.14
CA ALA A 151 -5.86 4.45 4.35
C ALA A 151 -4.97 3.28 4.81
N SER A 152 -5.11 2.82 6.07
CA SER A 152 -4.36 1.68 6.62
C SER A 152 -5.15 0.37 6.63
N GLY A 153 -6.25 0.28 5.87
CA GLY A 153 -7.11 -0.90 5.80
C GLY A 153 -8.28 -0.87 6.79
N PRO A 154 -9.09 -1.95 6.84
CA PRO A 154 -10.28 -2.00 7.69
C PRO A 154 -9.93 -2.05 9.19
N GLY A 155 -10.83 -1.56 10.04
CA GLY A 155 -10.65 -1.58 11.50
C GLY A 155 -11.86 -1.10 12.29
N ALA A 156 -11.68 -0.92 13.59
CA ALA A 156 -12.70 -0.51 14.56
C ALA A 156 -12.11 0.40 15.65
N CYS A 157 -12.95 1.04 16.47
CA CYS A 157 -12.54 1.85 17.63
C CYS A 157 -11.70 3.08 17.27
N TRP A 158 -12.34 4.08 16.63
CA TRP A 158 -11.73 5.38 16.34
C TRP A 158 -11.69 6.28 17.57
N ASP A 159 -10.50 6.79 17.86
CA ASP A 159 -10.17 7.67 18.97
C ASP A 159 -9.75 9.05 18.43
N TYR A 160 -10.68 10.00 18.45
CA TYR A 160 -10.50 11.31 17.82
C TYR A 160 -9.48 12.18 18.55
N THR A 161 -9.31 12.04 19.88
CA THR A 161 -8.32 12.84 20.61
C THR A 161 -6.90 12.28 20.52
N SER A 162 -6.75 11.06 20.02
CA SER A 162 -5.45 10.40 19.76
C SER A 162 -4.94 10.52 18.33
N SER A 163 -5.26 11.62 17.63
CA SER A 163 -4.93 11.85 16.21
C SER A 163 -5.72 10.98 15.24
N GLU A 164 -6.99 10.70 15.57
CA GLU A 164 -7.89 9.85 14.78
C GLU A 164 -7.34 8.42 14.60
N ASP A 165 -6.60 7.92 15.59
CA ASP A 165 -6.09 6.56 15.59
C ASP A 165 -7.23 5.54 15.76
N TYR A 166 -7.03 4.33 15.26
CA TYR A 166 -8.03 3.25 15.35
C TYR A 166 -7.38 1.88 15.37
N LEU A 167 -8.08 0.88 15.89
CA LEU A 167 -7.59 -0.49 15.90
C LEU A 167 -7.68 -1.12 14.51
N THR A 168 -6.53 -1.27 13.84
CA THR A 168 -6.43 -2.03 12.59
C THR A 168 -6.65 -3.54 12.83
N LEU A 169 -7.07 -4.30 11.80
CA LEU A 169 -7.25 -5.76 11.96
C LEU A 169 -5.97 -6.50 12.43
N PRO A 170 -4.75 -6.19 11.92
CA PRO A 170 -3.51 -6.76 12.44
C PRO A 170 -3.28 -6.47 13.92
N GLU A 171 -3.65 -5.28 14.39
CA GLU A 171 -3.49 -4.86 15.79
C GLU A 171 -4.46 -5.57 16.74
N ILE A 172 -5.73 -5.72 16.32
CA ILE A 172 -6.71 -6.54 17.05
C ILE A 172 -6.18 -7.98 17.16
N LYS A 173 -5.69 -8.56 16.06
CA LYS A 173 -5.09 -9.90 16.05
C LYS A 173 -3.91 -10.00 17.01
N GLU A 174 -3.00 -9.02 17.00
CA GLU A 174 -1.82 -9.01 17.88
C GLU A 174 -2.22 -8.92 19.35
N ALA A 175 -3.19 -8.06 19.69
CA ALA A 175 -3.72 -7.93 21.04
C ALA A 175 -4.30 -9.27 21.54
N LEU A 176 -5.15 -9.91 20.72
CA LEU A 176 -5.76 -11.21 21.05
C LEU A 176 -4.74 -12.35 21.08
N ALA A 177 -3.73 -12.33 20.21
CA ALA A 177 -2.61 -13.27 20.25
C ALA A 177 -1.85 -13.19 21.57
N ASN A 178 -1.59 -11.96 22.04
CA ASN A 178 -0.93 -11.72 23.32
C ASN A 178 -1.79 -12.19 24.49
N VAL A 179 -3.11 -11.93 24.48
CA VAL A 179 -4.05 -12.50 25.46
C VAL A 179 -3.99 -14.02 25.47
N TYR A 180 -4.04 -14.66 24.31
CA TYR A 180 -3.99 -16.12 24.18
C TYR A 180 -2.67 -16.69 24.70
N SER A 181 -1.53 -16.05 24.40
CA SER A 181 -0.21 -16.51 24.83
C SER A 181 -0.04 -16.57 26.36
N ILE A 182 -0.74 -15.70 27.09
CA ILE A 182 -0.69 -15.60 28.55
C ILE A 182 -1.76 -16.48 29.20
N SER A 183 -2.99 -16.40 28.71
CA SER A 183 -4.15 -17.04 29.34
C SER A 183 -4.39 -18.48 28.88
N GLY A 184 -3.91 -18.83 27.67
CA GLY A 184 -4.27 -20.07 26.96
C GLY A 184 -5.75 -20.13 26.55
N LYS A 185 -6.47 -19.00 26.58
CA LYS A 185 -7.90 -18.90 26.29
C LYS A 185 -8.14 -18.08 25.03
N LYS A 186 -8.94 -18.63 24.11
CA LYS A 186 -9.54 -17.87 23.00
C LYS A 186 -10.74 -17.09 23.53
N ILE A 187 -11.11 -16.02 22.85
CA ILE A 187 -12.41 -15.37 23.06
C ILE A 187 -13.50 -16.29 22.48
N ASP A 188 -14.57 -16.55 23.24
CA ASP A 188 -15.62 -17.45 22.77
C ASP A 188 -16.52 -16.76 21.75
N VAL A 189 -16.87 -15.49 21.98
CA VAL A 189 -17.64 -14.66 21.03
C VAL A 189 -16.96 -13.29 20.93
N LEU A 190 -16.41 -12.97 19.77
CA LEU A 190 -15.93 -11.63 19.43
C LEU A 190 -17.03 -10.94 18.62
N ALA A 191 -17.64 -9.88 19.14
CA ALA A 191 -18.65 -9.13 18.42
C ALA A 191 -18.14 -7.73 18.10
N PHE A 192 -18.52 -7.24 16.93
CA PHE A 192 -18.27 -5.88 16.49
C PHE A 192 -19.60 -5.16 16.45
N ASP A 193 -19.79 -4.23 17.38
CA ASP A 193 -20.85 -3.22 17.36
C ASP A 193 -20.24 -2.00 16.64
N ALA A 194 -20.02 -2.22 15.34
CA ALA A 194 -19.23 -1.39 14.44
C ALA A 194 -19.54 -1.75 12.97
N CYS A 195 -19.58 -0.73 12.12
CA CYS A 195 -19.88 -0.84 10.69
C CYS A 195 -18.92 -1.77 9.93
N LEU A 196 -19.42 -2.47 8.91
CA LEU A 196 -18.61 -3.18 7.91
C LEU A 196 -17.69 -4.28 8.48
N MET A 197 -18.02 -4.89 9.62
CA MET A 197 -17.19 -5.94 10.25
C MET A 197 -17.61 -7.37 9.89
N GLY A 198 -18.72 -7.54 9.17
CA GLY A 198 -19.25 -8.81 8.62
C GLY A 198 -18.51 -9.31 7.39
N MET A 199 -17.18 -9.22 7.40
CA MET A 199 -16.30 -9.53 6.27
C MET A 199 -15.56 -10.86 6.47
N ILE A 200 -15.26 -11.56 5.37
CA ILE A 200 -14.40 -12.76 5.41
C ILE A 200 -12.96 -12.42 5.84
N GLU A 201 -12.48 -11.22 5.53
CA GLU A 201 -11.19 -10.65 5.89
C GLU A 201 -11.03 -10.59 7.41
N VAL A 202 -12.02 -10.01 8.10
CA VAL A 202 -12.08 -9.91 9.56
C VAL A 202 -12.17 -11.30 10.19
N ALA A 203 -13.10 -12.12 9.68
CA ALA A 203 -13.28 -13.49 10.17
C ALA A 203 -12.00 -14.31 10.05
N TYR A 204 -11.31 -14.19 8.92
CA TYR A 204 -10.07 -14.91 8.66
C TYR A 204 -8.96 -14.37 9.57
N GLN A 205 -8.80 -13.06 9.72
CA GLN A 205 -7.78 -12.46 10.59
C GLN A 205 -7.91 -12.93 12.06
N MET A 206 -9.14 -13.12 12.56
CA MET A 206 -9.42 -13.46 13.96
C MET A 206 -9.40 -14.98 14.29
N ARG A 207 -9.31 -15.84 13.26
CA ARG A 207 -9.55 -17.30 13.34
C ARG A 207 -8.79 -18.05 14.43
N ASP A 208 -7.58 -17.59 14.75
CA ASP A 208 -6.71 -18.26 15.72
C ASP A 208 -7.01 -17.88 17.18
N TYR A 209 -7.74 -16.79 17.42
CA TYR A 209 -7.90 -16.23 18.78
C TYR A 209 -9.35 -16.03 19.22
N ALA A 210 -10.33 -16.23 18.32
CA ALA A 210 -11.75 -16.30 18.66
C ALA A 210 -12.40 -17.60 18.15
N ASN A 211 -13.53 -18.01 18.75
CA ASN A 211 -14.31 -19.19 18.33
C ASN A 211 -15.50 -18.80 17.42
N PHE A 212 -16.24 -17.77 17.81
CA PHE A 212 -17.33 -17.20 17.02
C PHE A 212 -17.13 -15.70 16.86
N MET A 213 -17.58 -15.16 15.73
CA MET A 213 -17.59 -13.73 15.44
C MET A 213 -19.01 -13.25 15.16
N VAL A 214 -19.33 -12.00 15.49
CA VAL A 214 -20.57 -11.33 15.07
C VAL A 214 -20.23 -9.97 14.48
N GLY A 215 -20.83 -9.61 13.35
CA GLY A 215 -20.65 -8.31 12.70
C GLY A 215 -21.67 -8.06 11.59
N SER A 216 -21.74 -6.80 11.14
CA SER A 216 -22.62 -6.35 10.05
C SER A 216 -21.87 -6.23 8.72
N GLU A 217 -22.50 -6.65 7.62
CA GLU A 217 -21.96 -6.40 6.27
C GLU A 217 -22.11 -4.92 5.86
N GLU A 218 -23.00 -4.18 6.51
CA GLU A 218 -23.31 -2.78 6.21
C GLU A 218 -22.91 -1.86 7.39
N THR A 219 -23.10 -0.57 7.21
CA THR A 219 -23.12 0.41 8.31
C THR A 219 -24.20 0.08 9.34
N GLU A 220 -23.86 0.22 10.62
CA GLU A 220 -24.81 0.03 11.72
C GLU A 220 -25.48 1.37 12.10
N PRO A 221 -26.77 1.37 12.52
CA PRO A 221 -27.40 2.58 13.02
C PRO A 221 -26.73 3.09 14.29
N ASN A 222 -26.79 4.40 14.52
CA ASN A 222 -26.14 5.08 15.65
C ASN A 222 -26.48 4.50 17.04
N ASP A 223 -27.63 3.84 17.19
CA ASP A 223 -28.06 3.22 18.45
C ASP A 223 -27.35 1.88 18.76
N GLY A 224 -26.63 1.28 17.80
CA GLY A 224 -25.84 0.06 18.01
C GLY A 224 -26.66 -1.15 18.47
N TYR A 225 -26.04 -2.01 19.28
CA TYR A 225 -26.65 -3.22 19.83
C TYR A 225 -27.65 -2.92 20.97
N PRO A 226 -28.80 -3.62 21.04
CA PRO A 226 -29.72 -3.53 22.18
C PRO A 226 -29.19 -4.33 23.37
N TYR A 227 -28.23 -3.76 24.11
CA TYR A 227 -27.48 -4.45 25.16
C TYR A 227 -28.37 -5.03 26.25
N ASP A 228 -29.45 -4.33 26.61
CA ASP A 228 -30.41 -4.82 27.60
C ASP A 228 -31.10 -6.11 27.12
N MET A 229 -31.60 -6.15 25.88
CA MET A 229 -32.28 -7.31 25.30
C MET A 229 -31.34 -8.51 25.11
N ILE A 230 -30.08 -8.26 24.74
CA ILE A 230 -29.06 -9.31 24.57
C ILE A 230 -28.67 -9.90 25.93
N LEU A 231 -28.33 -9.05 26.89
CA LEU A 231 -27.85 -9.48 28.20
C LEU A 231 -28.97 -10.05 29.08
N GLU A 232 -30.22 -9.64 28.90
CA GLU A 232 -31.38 -10.26 29.56
C GLU A 232 -31.49 -11.76 29.19
N GLU A 233 -31.30 -12.10 27.92
CA GLU A 233 -31.36 -13.49 27.45
C GLU A 233 -30.19 -14.32 28.01
N LEU A 234 -28.97 -13.75 28.02
CA LEU A 234 -27.79 -14.40 28.60
C LEU A 234 -27.91 -14.59 30.12
N ALA A 235 -28.40 -13.57 30.83
CA ALA A 235 -28.60 -13.64 32.28
C ALA A 235 -29.70 -14.64 32.66
N ALA A 236 -30.74 -14.80 31.83
CA ALA A 236 -31.78 -15.80 32.00
C ALA A 236 -31.28 -17.23 31.71
N SER A 237 -30.34 -17.38 30.77
CA SER A 237 -29.80 -18.67 30.32
C SER A 237 -28.27 -18.70 30.31
N PRO A 238 -27.60 -18.59 31.47
CA PRO A 238 -26.13 -18.47 31.53
C PRO A 238 -25.40 -19.73 31.04
N SER A 239 -26.09 -20.86 30.91
CA SER A 239 -25.52 -22.09 30.35
C SER A 239 -25.60 -22.16 28.82
N MET A 240 -26.02 -21.10 28.12
CA MET A 240 -26.08 -21.12 26.65
C MET A 240 -24.67 -21.26 26.07
N SER A 241 -24.55 -22.00 24.97
CA SER A 241 -23.26 -22.16 24.30
C SER A 241 -22.85 -20.86 23.59
N PRO A 242 -21.55 -20.68 23.29
CA PRO A 242 -21.10 -19.53 22.51
C PRO A 242 -21.80 -19.35 21.15
N ALA A 243 -22.07 -20.45 20.44
CA ALA A 243 -22.85 -20.40 19.20
C ALA A 243 -24.27 -19.87 19.42
N GLN A 244 -24.95 -20.33 20.47
CA GLN A 244 -26.30 -19.85 20.81
C GLN A 244 -26.27 -18.36 21.17
N PHE A 245 -25.25 -17.92 21.91
CA PHE A 245 -25.12 -16.52 22.29
C PHE A 245 -24.84 -15.62 21.08
N ALA A 246 -23.94 -16.01 20.18
CA ALA A 246 -23.69 -15.30 18.93
C ALA A 246 -24.97 -15.17 18.08
N THR A 247 -25.76 -16.25 17.95
CA THR A 247 -27.09 -16.21 17.31
C THR A 247 -28.06 -15.26 18.04
N THR A 248 -28.03 -15.20 19.37
CA THR A 248 -28.87 -14.27 20.14
C THR A 248 -28.52 -12.82 19.83
N ILE A 249 -27.23 -12.46 19.72
CA ILE A 249 -26.82 -11.09 19.35
C ILE A 249 -27.43 -10.70 18.01
N VAL A 250 -27.23 -11.51 16.97
CA VAL A 250 -27.75 -11.28 15.61
C VAL A 250 -29.27 -11.06 15.62
N ILE A 251 -30.02 -11.99 16.23
CA ILE A 251 -31.49 -11.94 16.22
C ILE A 251 -32.02 -10.73 17.00
N LYS A 252 -31.40 -10.38 18.14
CA LYS A 252 -31.86 -9.27 18.96
C LYS A 252 -31.55 -7.93 18.31
N TYR A 253 -30.35 -7.77 17.75
CA TYR A 253 -29.94 -6.57 17.04
C TYR A 253 -30.86 -6.30 15.83
N VAL A 254 -30.97 -7.24 14.88
CA VAL A 254 -31.84 -6.97 13.71
C VAL A 254 -33.31 -6.86 14.10
N GLY A 255 -33.74 -7.64 15.11
CA GLY A 255 -35.07 -7.54 15.69
C GLY A 255 -35.38 -6.16 16.29
N SER A 256 -34.43 -5.49 16.95
CA SER A 256 -34.67 -4.17 17.55
C SER A 256 -34.94 -3.07 16.52
N TYR A 257 -34.46 -3.26 15.29
CA TYR A 257 -34.70 -2.33 14.18
C TYR A 257 -35.87 -2.75 13.26
N THR A 258 -36.26 -4.03 13.25
CA THR A 258 -37.32 -4.54 12.35
C THR A 258 -38.67 -4.80 13.04
N ASP A 259 -38.68 -5.11 14.34
CA ASP A 259 -39.89 -5.43 15.10
C ASP A 259 -40.54 -4.20 15.79
N GLY A 260 -40.91 -3.19 15.00
CA GLY A 260 -41.95 -2.23 15.39
C GLY A 260 -41.59 -1.00 16.26
N LEU A 261 -40.32 -0.55 16.30
CA LEU A 261 -39.81 0.72 16.88
C LEU A 261 -38.44 1.08 16.22
N PRO A 262 -37.77 2.24 16.49
CA PRO A 262 -38.23 3.62 16.75
C PRO A 262 -38.02 4.58 15.54
N ASN A 263 -37.15 4.22 14.59
CA ASN A 263 -36.87 4.99 13.38
C ASN A 263 -37.12 4.11 12.13
N PRO A 264 -38.21 4.33 11.37
CA PRO A 264 -38.52 3.54 10.19
C PRO A 264 -37.50 3.74 9.05
N ASP A 265 -36.65 4.76 9.13
CA ASP A 265 -35.63 5.03 8.13
C ASP A 265 -34.40 4.10 8.28
N ASP A 266 -34.10 3.62 9.50
CA ASP A 266 -32.94 2.72 9.75
C ASP A 266 -33.31 1.23 9.58
N ALA A 267 -34.56 0.88 9.92
CA ALA A 267 -35.12 -0.47 9.83
C ALA A 267 -34.85 -1.23 8.52
N PRO A 268 -34.90 -0.61 7.32
CA PRO A 268 -34.63 -1.33 6.08
C PRO A 268 -33.16 -1.73 5.89
N HIS A 269 -32.19 -1.02 6.48
CA HIS A 269 -30.77 -1.03 6.08
C HIS A 269 -29.85 -1.94 6.93
N VAL A 270 -30.35 -2.55 8.01
CA VAL A 270 -29.49 -3.32 8.93
C VAL A 270 -29.15 -4.72 8.39
N THR A 271 -27.92 -5.19 8.61
CA THR A 271 -27.51 -6.59 8.41
C THR A 271 -26.74 -7.09 9.62
N SER A 272 -26.76 -8.39 9.92
CA SER A 272 -25.90 -8.98 10.95
C SER A 272 -25.77 -10.49 10.78
N ALA A 273 -24.56 -11.00 10.97
CA ALA A 273 -24.28 -12.42 10.90
C ALA A 273 -23.32 -12.91 12.00
N ALA A 274 -23.49 -14.17 12.38
CA ALA A 274 -22.65 -14.87 13.32
C ALA A 274 -21.82 -15.93 12.58
N PHE A 275 -20.49 -15.86 12.68
CA PHE A 275 -19.57 -16.78 12.05
C PHE A 275 -18.99 -17.81 13.02
N ASN A 276 -18.86 -19.05 12.56
CA ASN A 276 -18.05 -20.06 13.22
C ASN A 276 -16.62 -20.03 12.66
N LEU A 277 -15.70 -19.40 13.40
CA LEU A 277 -14.34 -19.18 12.92
C LEU A 277 -13.52 -20.47 12.76
N THR A 278 -13.98 -21.61 13.28
CA THR A 278 -13.35 -22.91 12.97
C THR A 278 -13.54 -23.34 11.51
N LYS A 279 -14.42 -22.67 10.77
CA LYS A 279 -14.75 -22.95 9.37
C LYS A 279 -14.18 -21.97 8.37
N VAL A 280 -13.73 -20.79 8.80
CA VAL A 280 -13.29 -19.72 7.89
C VAL A 280 -12.08 -20.13 7.03
N SER A 281 -11.18 -20.98 7.52
CA SER A 281 -10.07 -21.49 6.70
C SER A 281 -10.53 -22.39 5.56
N GLU A 282 -11.63 -23.15 5.72
CA GLU A 282 -12.22 -23.93 4.63
C GLU A 282 -12.82 -22.98 3.57
N THR A 283 -13.45 -21.88 4.00
CA THR A 283 -13.99 -20.84 3.11
C THR A 283 -12.90 -20.09 2.35
N ALA A 284 -11.84 -19.63 3.01
CA ALA A 284 -10.73 -18.92 2.36
C ALA A 284 -10.05 -19.78 1.27
N VAL A 285 -9.88 -21.09 1.52
CA VAL A 285 -9.38 -22.04 0.51
C VAL A 285 -10.33 -22.16 -0.68
N ALA A 286 -11.64 -22.18 -0.44
CA ALA A 286 -12.62 -22.24 -1.52
C ALA A 286 -12.61 -20.95 -2.37
N VAL A 287 -12.55 -19.78 -1.72
CA VAL A 287 -12.47 -18.46 -2.37
C VAL A 287 -11.23 -18.36 -3.24
N SER A 288 -10.07 -18.75 -2.73
CA SER A 288 -8.86 -18.75 -3.54
C SER A 288 -8.92 -19.71 -4.72
N GLN A 289 -9.47 -20.92 -4.54
CA GLN A 289 -9.59 -21.84 -5.67
C GLN A 289 -10.55 -21.32 -6.73
N LEU A 290 -11.56 -20.52 -6.35
CA LEU A 290 -12.38 -19.79 -7.29
C LEU A 290 -11.56 -18.71 -8.00
N ALA A 291 -10.87 -17.86 -7.25
CA ALA A 291 -9.99 -16.81 -7.78
C ALA A 291 -8.95 -17.35 -8.77
N GLU A 292 -8.27 -18.46 -8.43
CA GLU A 292 -7.34 -19.17 -9.33
C GLU A 292 -7.98 -19.52 -10.68
N THR A 293 -9.21 -20.05 -10.64
CA THR A 293 -9.92 -20.43 -11.86
C THR A 293 -10.46 -19.23 -12.63
N LEU A 294 -10.79 -18.14 -11.95
CA LEU A 294 -11.19 -16.89 -12.57
C LEU A 294 -10.02 -16.25 -13.29
N ILE A 295 -8.86 -16.12 -12.63
CA ILE A 295 -7.62 -15.63 -13.24
C ILE A 295 -7.27 -16.46 -14.49
N GLY A 296 -7.31 -17.79 -14.38
CA GLY A 296 -6.94 -18.69 -15.47
C GLY A 296 -7.87 -18.67 -16.69
N ASP A 297 -9.09 -18.13 -16.59
CA ASP A 297 -10.08 -18.08 -17.67
C ASP A 297 -10.64 -16.68 -17.93
N PHE A 298 -10.04 -15.64 -17.32
CA PHE A 298 -10.63 -14.31 -17.27
C PHE A 298 -10.95 -13.76 -18.66
N ASN A 299 -10.01 -13.82 -19.61
CA ASN A 299 -10.24 -13.32 -20.97
C ASN A 299 -11.45 -13.96 -21.68
N ASN A 300 -11.82 -15.20 -21.33
CA ASN A 300 -12.99 -15.86 -21.92
C ASN A 300 -14.29 -15.56 -21.14
N SER A 301 -14.17 -15.17 -19.88
CA SER A 301 -15.26 -15.08 -18.91
C SER A 301 -15.45 -13.66 -18.35
N GLU A 302 -14.65 -12.68 -18.79
CA GLU A 302 -14.57 -11.32 -18.26
C GLU A 302 -15.93 -10.64 -18.25
N ALA A 303 -16.63 -10.64 -19.38
CA ALA A 303 -17.96 -10.03 -19.47
C ALA A 303 -18.94 -10.63 -18.45
N ALA A 304 -18.88 -11.95 -18.22
CA ALA A 304 -19.73 -12.62 -17.24
C ALA A 304 -19.30 -12.31 -15.79
N ILE A 305 -18.01 -12.16 -15.54
CA ILE A 305 -17.45 -11.78 -14.23
C ILE A 305 -17.85 -10.34 -13.89
N LYS A 306 -17.63 -9.39 -14.82
CA LYS A 306 -18.02 -7.98 -14.68
C LYS A 306 -19.52 -7.84 -14.49
N GLU A 307 -20.33 -8.56 -15.27
CA GLU A 307 -21.79 -8.54 -15.13
C GLU A 307 -22.25 -9.16 -13.79
N ALA A 308 -21.57 -10.19 -13.28
CA ALA A 308 -21.86 -10.76 -11.96
C ALA A 308 -21.53 -9.77 -10.82
N TRP A 309 -20.37 -9.11 -10.91
CA TRP A 309 -19.93 -8.09 -9.96
C TRP A 309 -20.88 -6.89 -9.94
N GLN A 310 -21.23 -6.33 -11.09
CA GLN A 310 -22.15 -5.18 -11.21
C GLN A 310 -23.57 -5.45 -10.67
N GLN A 311 -23.98 -6.71 -10.59
CA GLN A 311 -25.32 -7.11 -10.13
C GLN A 311 -25.32 -7.66 -8.70
N ALA A 312 -24.15 -7.87 -8.10
CA ALA A 312 -24.04 -8.38 -6.76
C ALA A 312 -24.64 -7.39 -5.76
N GLU A 313 -25.19 -7.90 -4.66
CA GLU A 313 -25.51 -7.09 -3.49
C GLU A 313 -24.22 -6.39 -3.01
N THR A 314 -24.32 -5.09 -2.76
CA THR A 314 -23.17 -4.25 -2.38
C THR A 314 -23.46 -3.52 -1.08
N PHE A 315 -22.40 -3.16 -0.38
CA PHE A 315 -22.42 -2.44 0.87
C PHE A 315 -21.48 -1.24 0.79
N SER A 316 -21.58 -0.32 1.76
CA SER A 316 -20.70 0.85 1.82
C SER A 316 -19.21 0.47 1.82
N GLY A 317 -18.37 1.12 1.02
CA GLY A 317 -16.91 0.89 1.03
C GLY A 317 -16.41 -0.22 0.10
N ASP A 318 -17.03 -0.40 -1.07
CA ASP A 318 -16.59 -1.32 -2.14
C ASP A 318 -16.60 -2.81 -1.75
N PHE A 319 -17.53 -3.18 -0.86
CA PHE A 319 -17.77 -4.57 -0.48
C PHE A 319 -18.95 -5.16 -1.22
N VAL A 320 -18.82 -6.43 -1.60
CA VAL A 320 -19.89 -7.21 -2.24
C VAL A 320 -20.24 -8.41 -1.38
N ASP A 321 -21.51 -8.83 -1.41
CA ASP A 321 -21.92 -10.10 -0.80
C ASP A 321 -21.27 -11.27 -1.55
N LEU A 322 -20.38 -11.99 -0.88
CA LEU A 322 -19.58 -13.04 -1.50
C LEU A 322 -20.45 -14.21 -1.99
N TYR A 323 -21.55 -14.50 -1.29
CA TYR A 323 -22.46 -15.58 -1.67
C TYR A 323 -23.27 -15.20 -2.90
N ASN A 324 -23.86 -14.01 -2.92
CA ASN A 324 -24.67 -13.50 -4.02
C ASN A 324 -23.84 -13.29 -5.28
N PHE A 325 -22.65 -12.69 -5.16
CA PHE A 325 -21.68 -12.58 -6.26
C PHE A 325 -21.39 -13.96 -6.87
N THR A 326 -21.10 -14.95 -6.03
CA THR A 326 -20.79 -16.31 -6.47
C THR A 326 -22.00 -16.99 -7.15
N GLN A 327 -23.22 -16.77 -6.64
CA GLN A 327 -24.44 -17.27 -7.28
C GLN A 327 -24.67 -16.65 -8.66
N LEU A 328 -24.50 -15.33 -8.78
CA LEU A 328 -24.63 -14.62 -10.05
C LEU A 328 -23.58 -15.09 -11.05
N LEU A 329 -22.32 -15.21 -10.62
CA LEU A 329 -21.22 -15.75 -11.41
C LEU A 329 -21.56 -17.13 -11.97
N ASN A 330 -22.00 -18.06 -11.11
CA ASN A 330 -22.41 -19.41 -11.51
C ASN A 330 -23.56 -19.41 -12.54
N SER A 331 -24.43 -18.40 -12.50
CA SER A 331 -25.57 -18.28 -13.42
C SER A 331 -25.20 -17.71 -14.79
N LYS A 332 -24.12 -16.92 -14.86
CA LYS A 332 -23.69 -16.19 -16.07
C LYS A 332 -22.56 -16.91 -16.82
N ILE A 333 -21.72 -17.64 -16.10
CA ILE A 333 -20.56 -18.30 -16.68
C ILE A 333 -20.90 -19.67 -17.29
N SER A 334 -20.21 -20.06 -18.35
CA SER A 334 -20.39 -21.37 -18.99
C SER A 334 -19.31 -22.39 -18.62
N ASN A 335 -18.21 -21.92 -18.01
CA ASN A 335 -17.09 -22.76 -17.60
C ASN A 335 -17.46 -23.63 -16.39
N MET A 336 -17.65 -24.93 -16.63
CA MET A 336 -18.04 -25.90 -15.58
C MET A 336 -17.03 -26.02 -14.44
N THR A 337 -15.76 -25.68 -14.66
CA THR A 337 -14.74 -25.68 -13.61
C THR A 337 -14.98 -24.53 -12.65
N ILE A 338 -15.24 -23.33 -13.17
CA ILE A 338 -15.54 -22.14 -12.36
C ILE A 338 -16.84 -22.37 -11.59
N ILE A 339 -17.88 -22.89 -12.24
CA ILE A 339 -19.15 -23.24 -11.57
C ILE A 339 -18.90 -24.19 -10.39
N ALA A 340 -18.10 -25.24 -10.57
CA ALA A 340 -17.80 -26.18 -9.49
C ALA A 340 -17.00 -25.54 -8.33
N LYS A 341 -16.16 -24.54 -8.60
CA LYS A 341 -15.46 -23.77 -7.57
C LYS A 341 -16.38 -22.78 -6.88
N GLY A 342 -17.26 -22.11 -7.61
CA GLY A 342 -18.31 -21.27 -7.04
C GLY A 342 -19.22 -22.07 -6.10
N GLU A 343 -19.66 -23.26 -6.50
CA GLU A 343 -20.42 -24.17 -5.62
C GLU A 343 -19.64 -24.54 -4.34
N SER A 344 -18.31 -24.64 -4.42
CA SER A 344 -17.48 -24.92 -3.24
C SER A 344 -17.46 -23.73 -2.27
N VAL A 345 -17.46 -22.50 -2.78
CA VAL A 345 -17.58 -21.27 -1.97
C VAL A 345 -18.95 -21.20 -1.29
N LEU A 346 -20.04 -21.41 -2.03
CA LEU A 346 -21.41 -21.40 -1.47
C LEU A 346 -21.56 -22.39 -0.31
N ASN A 347 -21.12 -23.64 -0.49
CA ASN A 347 -21.18 -24.67 0.56
C ASN A 347 -20.29 -24.35 1.78
N ALA A 348 -19.17 -23.66 1.57
CA ALA A 348 -18.28 -23.26 2.65
C ALA A 348 -18.89 -22.11 3.48
N ILE A 349 -19.53 -21.14 2.82
CA ILE A 349 -20.27 -20.05 3.50
C ILE A 349 -21.44 -20.61 4.31
N ASP A 350 -22.21 -21.56 3.77
CA ASP A 350 -23.29 -22.25 4.50
C ASP A 350 -22.81 -22.95 5.79
N SER A 351 -21.52 -23.31 5.85
CA SER A 351 -20.88 -23.90 7.04
C SER A 351 -20.26 -22.87 7.99
N LEU A 352 -19.86 -21.71 7.46
CA LEU A 352 -19.29 -20.59 8.19
C LEU A 352 -20.36 -19.81 8.95
N VAL A 353 -21.46 -19.49 8.27
CA VAL A 353 -22.55 -18.65 8.80
C VAL A 353 -23.49 -19.49 9.68
N VAL A 354 -23.51 -19.17 10.97
CA VAL A 354 -24.33 -19.84 11.99
C VAL A 354 -25.73 -19.24 12.05
N SER A 355 -25.82 -17.92 11.89
CA SER A 355 -27.05 -17.15 11.85
C SER A 355 -26.80 -15.91 11.01
N GLU A 356 -27.79 -15.51 10.24
CA GLU A 356 -27.78 -14.31 9.43
C GLU A 356 -29.21 -13.75 9.44
N VAL A 357 -29.33 -12.44 9.62
CA VAL A 357 -30.58 -11.70 9.52
C VAL A 357 -30.30 -10.34 8.90
N HIS A 358 -31.16 -9.87 8.00
CA HIS A 358 -31.06 -8.58 7.34
C HIS A 358 -32.41 -7.85 7.25
N GLY A 359 -32.34 -6.54 7.02
CA GLY A 359 -33.43 -5.65 6.70
C GLY A 359 -33.85 -5.74 5.23
N ILE A 360 -35.00 -5.16 4.91
CA ILE A 360 -35.65 -5.36 3.60
C ILE A 360 -34.93 -4.76 2.40
N THR A 361 -33.98 -3.83 2.57
CA THR A 361 -33.22 -3.28 1.43
C THR A 361 -32.06 -4.14 1.02
N HIS A 362 -31.55 -5.00 1.91
CA HIS A 362 -30.46 -5.94 1.62
C HIS A 362 -31.00 -7.35 1.38
N SER A 363 -31.98 -7.48 0.47
CA SER A 363 -32.73 -8.73 0.28
C SER A 363 -31.90 -9.90 -0.25
N ASN A 364 -30.67 -9.65 -0.70
CA ASN A 364 -29.71 -10.67 -1.12
C ASN A 364 -28.45 -10.67 -0.23
N ALA A 365 -28.51 -10.11 0.97
CA ALA A 365 -27.47 -10.33 1.98
C ALA A 365 -27.52 -11.77 2.49
N HIS A 366 -26.35 -12.35 2.64
CA HIS A 366 -26.08 -13.71 3.08
C HIS A 366 -25.06 -13.75 4.22
N GLY A 367 -24.69 -12.58 4.75
CA GLY A 367 -23.99 -12.43 6.01
C GLY A 367 -22.48 -12.35 5.89
N VAL A 368 -21.89 -12.54 4.70
CA VAL A 368 -20.44 -12.49 4.50
C VAL A 368 -20.12 -11.67 3.26
N SER A 369 -19.59 -10.47 3.49
CA SER A 369 -19.04 -9.63 2.44
C SER A 369 -17.57 -9.94 2.18
N ILE A 370 -17.08 -9.48 1.03
CA ILE A 370 -15.67 -9.48 0.63
C ILE A 370 -15.37 -8.19 -0.13
N TYR A 371 -14.15 -7.69 -0.03
CA TYR A 371 -13.69 -6.52 -0.77
C TYR A 371 -13.60 -6.84 -2.27
N TYR A 372 -14.30 -6.08 -3.10
CA TYR A 372 -14.19 -6.16 -4.56
C TYR A 372 -14.48 -4.79 -5.18
N PRO A 373 -13.48 -3.89 -5.19
CA PRO A 373 -13.63 -2.52 -5.68
C PRO A 373 -13.65 -2.44 -7.21
N LYS A 374 -13.97 -1.25 -7.73
CA LYS A 374 -13.82 -0.94 -9.16
C LYS A 374 -12.34 -0.94 -9.59
N LYS A 375 -11.44 -0.44 -8.74
CA LYS A 375 -9.97 -0.45 -8.90
C LYS A 375 -9.34 -0.88 -7.58
N TYR A 376 -8.41 -1.83 -7.62
CA TYR A 376 -7.90 -2.50 -6.43
C TYR A 376 -6.72 -1.73 -5.83
N ASP A 377 -6.93 -1.17 -4.64
CA ASP A 377 -5.83 -0.63 -3.85
C ASP A 377 -5.09 -1.75 -3.11
N LYS A 378 -3.85 -2.03 -3.53
CA LYS A 378 -2.97 -3.01 -2.89
C LYS A 378 -2.69 -2.68 -1.43
N LEU A 379 -2.53 -1.40 -1.09
CA LEU A 379 -2.18 -0.97 0.27
C LEU A 379 -3.30 -1.27 1.27
N PHE A 380 -4.56 -1.25 0.81
CA PHE A 380 -5.72 -1.58 1.62
C PHE A 380 -5.72 -3.03 2.14
N TYR A 381 -5.09 -3.95 1.40
CA TYR A 381 -5.22 -5.39 1.60
C TYR A 381 -3.90 -6.08 1.99
N ILE A 382 -2.74 -5.48 1.69
CA ILE A 382 -1.42 -6.14 1.70
C ILE A 382 -1.02 -6.78 3.04
N ASP A 383 -1.48 -6.23 4.16
CA ASP A 383 -1.13 -6.70 5.51
C ASP A 383 -2.16 -7.67 6.12
N LEU A 384 -3.24 -7.97 5.40
CA LEU A 384 -4.28 -8.88 5.86
C LEU A 384 -3.88 -10.34 5.61
N ASP A 385 -4.17 -11.21 6.58
CA ASP A 385 -3.90 -12.64 6.45
C ASP A 385 -4.63 -13.26 5.26
N LEU A 386 -5.82 -12.75 4.91
CA LEU A 386 -6.57 -13.26 3.77
C LEU A 386 -5.86 -12.95 2.46
N ALA A 387 -5.26 -11.77 2.30
CA ALA A 387 -4.43 -11.44 1.15
C ALA A 387 -3.20 -12.37 1.10
N LEU A 388 -2.45 -12.39 2.20
CA LEU A 388 -1.21 -13.18 2.32
C LEU A 388 -1.40 -14.70 2.18
N ASP A 389 -2.61 -15.18 2.47
CA ASP A 389 -2.98 -16.59 2.45
C ASP A 389 -3.93 -16.93 1.31
N THR A 390 -4.37 -16.01 0.44
CA THR A 390 -5.32 -16.33 -0.63
C THR A 390 -4.85 -16.01 -2.04
N LEU A 391 -5.76 -16.11 -3.01
CA LEU A 391 -5.55 -15.64 -4.39
C LEU A 391 -6.53 -14.51 -4.73
N TRP A 392 -7.23 -14.00 -3.71
CA TRP A 392 -8.30 -13.05 -3.93
C TRP A 392 -7.72 -11.71 -4.35
N ASP A 393 -6.68 -11.22 -3.69
CA ASP A 393 -5.97 -9.99 -4.07
C ASP A 393 -5.29 -10.10 -5.43
N GLU A 394 -4.68 -11.23 -5.79
CA GLU A 394 -4.17 -11.38 -7.16
C GLU A 394 -5.31 -11.39 -8.19
N PHE A 395 -6.48 -11.91 -7.83
CA PHE A 395 -7.66 -11.82 -8.71
C PHE A 395 -8.18 -10.39 -8.79
N LEU A 396 -8.24 -9.64 -7.68
CA LEU A 396 -8.63 -8.24 -7.69
C LEU A 396 -7.65 -7.43 -8.54
N ASP A 397 -6.35 -7.55 -8.28
CA ASP A 397 -5.30 -6.94 -9.08
C ASP A 397 -5.47 -7.28 -10.56
N PHE A 398 -5.63 -8.56 -10.88
CA PHE A 398 -5.78 -8.98 -12.27
C PHE A 398 -7.10 -8.52 -12.92
N ALA A 399 -8.19 -8.46 -12.15
CA ALA A 399 -9.52 -8.14 -12.66
C ALA A 399 -9.81 -6.63 -12.71
N THR A 400 -9.06 -5.82 -11.95
CA THR A 400 -9.34 -4.40 -11.75
C THR A 400 -8.11 -3.49 -11.94
N ASN A 401 -6.90 -4.03 -11.90
CA ASN A 401 -5.64 -3.30 -12.10
C ASN A 401 -4.88 -3.92 -13.28
N THR A 402 -5.31 -3.59 -14.48
CA THR A 402 -4.60 -3.98 -15.69
C THR A 402 -3.45 -3.01 -15.93
N GLU A 403 -2.23 -3.53 -16.09
CA GLU A 403 -1.17 -2.76 -16.75
C GLU A 403 -1.54 -2.65 -18.24
N ALA A 404 -1.66 -1.42 -18.74
CA ALA A 404 -1.86 -1.14 -20.16
C ALA A 404 -0.79 -1.89 -21.00
N GLN A 405 -1.23 -2.88 -21.78
CA GLN A 405 -0.36 -3.52 -22.76
C GLN A 405 -0.18 -2.58 -23.95
N ILE A 406 1.00 -1.99 -24.06
CA ILE A 406 1.41 -1.21 -25.23
C ILE A 406 1.88 -2.19 -26.32
N THR A 407 1.09 -2.36 -27.37
CA THR A 407 1.42 -3.24 -28.50
C THR A 407 1.49 -2.46 -29.81
N PRO A 408 2.40 -2.80 -30.75
CA PRO A 408 2.42 -2.14 -32.06
C PRO A 408 1.10 -2.38 -32.82
N ALA A 409 0.44 -1.30 -33.22
CA ALA A 409 -0.78 -1.34 -34.03
C ALA A 409 -0.47 -1.78 -35.48
N CYS A 410 0.67 -1.32 -36.00
CA CYS A 410 1.11 -1.63 -37.35
C CYS A 410 2.66 -1.67 -37.45
N PRO A 411 3.23 -2.19 -38.56
CA PRO A 411 4.67 -2.10 -38.80
C PRO A 411 5.20 -0.65 -38.80
N ALA A 412 6.26 -0.41 -38.04
CA ALA A 412 6.92 0.90 -37.93
C ALA A 412 7.55 1.38 -39.25
N TYR A 413 7.47 2.68 -39.50
CA TYR A 413 8.23 3.34 -40.56
C TYR A 413 9.68 3.59 -40.12
N ASN A 414 10.63 3.45 -41.04
CA ASN A 414 12.03 3.78 -40.82
C ASN A 414 12.59 4.50 -42.05
N SER A 415 13.14 5.70 -41.91
CA SER A 415 13.72 6.45 -43.03
C SER A 415 14.93 5.72 -43.60
N GLU A 416 15.13 5.75 -44.91
CA GLU A 416 16.40 5.33 -45.54
C GLU A 416 17.42 6.48 -45.55
N ASP A 417 16.91 7.71 -45.53
CA ASP A 417 17.67 8.95 -45.58
C ASP A 417 18.04 9.49 -44.18
N ASN A 418 19.00 10.42 -44.15
CA ASN A 418 19.47 11.09 -42.93
C ASN A 418 18.44 12.12 -42.46
N VAL A 419 17.36 11.63 -41.85
CA VAL A 419 16.20 12.40 -41.39
C VAL A 419 16.10 12.28 -39.88
N THR A 420 15.69 13.37 -39.24
CA THR A 420 15.29 13.43 -37.83
C THR A 420 13.94 14.12 -37.75
N PHE A 421 12.93 13.44 -37.21
CA PHE A 421 11.68 14.09 -36.84
C PHE A 421 11.79 14.57 -35.39
N MET A 422 11.40 15.82 -35.17
CA MET A 422 11.38 16.49 -33.87
C MET A 422 9.98 16.43 -33.26
N ASP A 423 8.95 16.50 -34.10
CA ASP A 423 7.55 16.53 -33.67
C ASP A 423 6.64 15.72 -34.60
N VAL A 424 5.52 15.27 -34.07
CA VAL A 424 4.49 14.50 -34.77
C VAL A 424 3.11 14.95 -34.28
N ASP A 425 2.17 15.06 -35.20
CA ASP A 425 0.77 15.29 -34.89
C ASP A 425 -0.13 14.53 -35.89
N VAL A 426 -1.44 14.54 -35.64
CA VAL A 426 -2.43 13.75 -36.39
C VAL A 426 -3.66 14.58 -36.72
N GLY A 427 -4.14 14.51 -37.97
CA GLY A 427 -5.38 15.20 -38.39
C GLY A 427 -5.82 14.79 -39.81
N ASP A 428 -7.07 15.05 -40.16
CA ASP A 428 -7.67 14.79 -41.49
C ASP A 428 -7.22 15.88 -42.48
N VAL A 429 -5.98 15.79 -42.93
CA VAL A 429 -5.30 16.84 -43.71
C VAL A 429 -5.54 16.73 -45.21
N ASP A 430 -6.17 15.64 -45.67
CA ASP A 430 -6.59 15.46 -47.06
C ASP A 430 -8.11 15.45 -47.28
N GLY A 431 -8.90 15.51 -46.19
CA GLY A 431 -10.34 15.73 -46.17
C GLY A 431 -11.17 14.46 -46.47
N ASP A 432 -10.61 13.28 -46.20
CA ASP A 432 -11.26 11.99 -46.44
C ASP A 432 -12.00 11.41 -45.23
N GLN A 433 -11.96 12.10 -44.07
CA GLN A 433 -12.50 11.70 -42.77
C GLN A 433 -11.75 10.55 -42.08
N GLN A 434 -10.51 10.30 -42.50
CA GLN A 434 -9.55 9.54 -41.73
C GLN A 434 -8.36 10.46 -41.45
N PRO A 435 -7.76 10.39 -40.25
CA PRO A 435 -6.65 11.26 -39.95
C PRO A 435 -5.32 10.65 -40.44
N GLU A 436 -4.45 11.51 -40.95
CA GLU A 436 -3.09 11.18 -41.34
C GLU A 436 -2.09 11.56 -40.25
N ILE A 437 -0.97 10.84 -40.21
CA ILE A 437 0.14 11.18 -39.31
C ILE A 437 1.07 12.16 -40.04
N VAL A 438 1.35 13.30 -39.41
CA VAL A 438 2.23 14.35 -39.93
C VAL A 438 3.45 14.48 -39.03
N ALA A 439 4.65 14.35 -39.59
CA ALA A 439 5.90 14.49 -38.85
C ALA A 439 6.79 15.57 -39.46
N VAL A 440 7.42 16.36 -38.60
CA VAL A 440 8.29 17.48 -38.98
C VAL A 440 9.68 17.37 -38.39
N GLY A 441 10.66 17.94 -39.06
CA GLY A 441 12.02 18.01 -38.56
C GLY A 441 13.02 18.37 -39.65
N ASN A 442 14.17 17.68 -39.64
CA ASN A 442 15.32 18.02 -40.47
C ASN A 442 15.79 16.84 -41.35
N TYR A 443 16.11 17.14 -42.60
CA TYR A 443 16.81 16.27 -43.54
C TYR A 443 18.22 16.81 -43.79
N THR A 444 19.23 15.95 -43.74
CA THR A 444 20.61 16.32 -44.09
C THR A 444 21.06 15.57 -45.34
N ASP A 445 21.54 16.30 -46.34
CA ASP A 445 22.00 15.70 -47.59
C ASP A 445 23.45 15.18 -47.54
N GLU A 446 23.96 14.64 -48.66
CA GLU A 446 25.33 14.11 -48.76
C GLU A 446 26.42 15.19 -48.64
N MET A 447 26.07 16.47 -48.70
CA MET A 447 26.98 17.62 -48.56
C MET A 447 26.97 18.22 -47.15
N ASP A 448 26.25 17.59 -46.21
CA ASP A 448 25.98 18.09 -44.85
C ASP A 448 25.12 19.38 -44.82
N ASP A 449 24.41 19.70 -45.92
CA ASP A 449 23.42 20.78 -45.92
C ASP A 449 22.13 20.29 -45.24
N VAL A 450 21.52 21.12 -44.40
CA VAL A 450 20.31 20.80 -43.62
C VAL A 450 19.09 21.47 -44.28
N TYR A 451 17.96 20.78 -44.25
CA TYR A 451 16.70 21.23 -44.84
C TYR A 451 15.57 20.91 -43.88
N PHE A 452 14.55 21.78 -43.82
CA PHE A 452 13.28 21.41 -43.22
C PHE A 452 12.67 20.25 -43.99
N ILE A 453 12.01 19.33 -43.28
CA ILE A 453 11.19 18.28 -43.87
C ILE A 453 9.84 18.21 -43.16
N ILE A 454 8.78 18.12 -43.97
CA ILE A 454 7.42 17.78 -43.55
C ILE A 454 7.06 16.49 -44.27
N ALA A 455 6.63 15.47 -43.55
CA ALA A 455 6.24 14.18 -44.12
C ALA A 455 4.87 13.76 -43.59
N VAL A 456 4.00 13.33 -44.50
CA VAL A 456 2.63 12.88 -44.20
C VAL A 456 2.55 11.38 -44.47
N PHE A 457 1.89 10.64 -43.60
CA PHE A 457 1.81 9.18 -43.62
C PHE A 457 0.36 8.70 -43.49
N ASP A 458 0.01 7.73 -44.33
CA ASP A 458 -1.20 6.93 -44.19
C ASP A 458 -0.92 5.67 -43.39
N ILE A 459 -1.91 5.23 -42.61
CA ILE A 459 -1.93 3.88 -42.08
C ILE A 459 -2.59 2.93 -43.09
N THR A 460 -1.92 1.81 -43.38
CA THR A 460 -2.46 0.77 -44.26
C THR A 460 -2.36 -0.60 -43.59
N ASP A 461 -3.07 -1.60 -44.14
CA ASP A 461 -2.90 -3.02 -43.75
C ASP A 461 -1.43 -3.49 -43.76
N SER A 462 -0.55 -2.81 -44.51
CA SER A 462 0.88 -3.13 -44.62
C SER A 462 1.79 -2.31 -43.70
N GLY A 463 1.24 -1.42 -42.88
CA GLY A 463 1.97 -0.48 -42.02
C GLY A 463 1.88 0.96 -42.53
N LEU A 464 2.72 1.82 -41.96
CA LEU A 464 2.82 3.22 -42.34
C LEU A 464 3.40 3.39 -43.74
N VAL A 465 2.67 4.09 -44.59
CA VAL A 465 3.10 4.46 -45.95
C VAL A 465 3.20 5.97 -46.03
N GLN A 466 4.39 6.46 -46.38
CA GLN A 466 4.57 7.89 -46.59
C GLN A 466 3.77 8.33 -47.83
N TYR A 467 2.76 9.16 -47.58
CA TYR A 467 1.82 9.69 -48.57
C TYR A 467 2.46 10.79 -49.42
N CYS A 468 3.03 11.80 -48.76
CA CYS A 468 3.79 12.87 -49.41
C CYS A 468 4.86 13.47 -48.48
N ASN A 469 5.76 14.29 -49.04
CA ASN A 469 6.67 15.12 -48.26
C ASN A 469 7.03 16.43 -48.97
N ALA A 470 7.56 17.39 -48.20
CA ALA A 470 8.15 18.62 -48.69
C ALA A 470 9.50 18.83 -48.01
N THR A 471 10.48 19.37 -48.76
CA THR A 471 11.76 19.82 -48.21
C THR A 471 12.01 21.28 -48.59
N MET A 472 12.50 22.07 -47.63
CA MET A 472 12.74 23.51 -47.81
C MET A 472 14.15 23.88 -47.34
N ASN A 473 14.83 24.74 -48.10
CA ASN A 473 16.12 25.32 -47.73
C ASN A 473 15.91 26.81 -47.45
N LEU A 474 16.05 27.21 -46.18
CA LEU A 474 15.84 28.59 -45.77
C LEU A 474 17.15 29.27 -45.30
N GLY A 475 18.16 28.51 -44.89
CA GLY A 475 19.43 29.09 -44.44
C GLY A 475 20.49 28.07 -44.02
N TYR A 476 20.96 28.21 -42.78
CA TYR A 476 21.87 27.28 -42.12
C TYR A 476 21.32 26.97 -40.73
N TYR A 477 21.67 25.81 -40.17
CA TYR A 477 21.20 25.37 -38.85
C TYR A 477 19.67 25.39 -38.76
N GLU A 478 19.02 24.93 -39.82
CA GLU A 478 17.58 24.72 -39.89
C GLU A 478 17.10 23.75 -38.81
N GLU A 479 16.12 24.18 -38.00
CA GLU A 479 15.34 23.33 -37.11
C GLU A 479 13.84 23.61 -37.28
N LEU A 480 13.11 22.65 -37.85
CA LEU A 480 11.65 22.63 -37.81
C LEU A 480 11.23 21.85 -36.56
N LEU A 481 10.60 22.55 -35.61
CA LEU A 481 10.54 22.12 -34.22
C LEU A 481 9.19 21.55 -33.81
N SER A 482 8.09 22.13 -34.28
CA SER A 482 6.76 21.71 -33.88
C SER A 482 5.72 21.76 -35.01
N VAL A 483 4.71 20.91 -34.91
CA VAL A 483 3.59 20.79 -35.85
C VAL A 483 2.28 20.61 -35.09
N THR A 484 1.21 21.19 -35.63
CA THR A 484 -0.16 20.84 -35.26
C THR A 484 -1.05 20.74 -36.50
N CYS A 485 -2.04 19.86 -36.46
CA CYS A 485 -3.01 19.57 -37.52
C CYS A 485 -4.40 19.96 -37.02
N VAL A 486 -4.92 21.09 -37.51
CA VAL A 486 -6.22 21.62 -37.09
C VAL A 486 -6.85 22.40 -38.25
N ASP A 487 -8.17 22.32 -38.37
CA ASP A 487 -8.98 23.18 -39.24
C ASP A 487 -8.85 24.66 -38.84
N VAL A 488 -7.97 25.40 -39.50
CA VAL A 488 -7.67 26.80 -39.16
C VAL A 488 -8.61 27.80 -39.84
N ASP A 489 -9.41 27.38 -40.83
CA ASP A 489 -10.34 28.27 -41.55
C ASP A 489 -11.81 27.87 -41.49
N ASN A 490 -12.14 26.87 -40.65
CA ASN A 490 -13.46 26.30 -40.44
C ASN A 490 -14.07 25.68 -41.71
N ASP A 491 -13.27 25.03 -42.57
CA ASP A 491 -13.73 24.31 -43.76
C ASP A 491 -13.95 22.79 -43.58
N MET A 492 -13.66 22.30 -42.37
CA MET A 492 -13.70 20.90 -41.92
C MET A 492 -12.58 20.01 -42.49
N ILE A 493 -11.49 20.59 -42.99
CA ILE A 493 -10.26 19.89 -43.36
C ILE A 493 -9.15 20.46 -42.48
N ASP A 494 -8.32 19.59 -41.91
CA ASP A 494 -7.23 20.06 -41.06
C ASP A 494 -6.08 20.63 -41.90
N GLU A 495 -5.54 21.77 -41.49
CA GLU A 495 -4.31 22.31 -42.04
C GLU A 495 -3.09 21.86 -41.24
N ILE A 496 -1.97 21.69 -41.93
CA ILE A 496 -0.69 21.43 -41.30
C ILE A 496 -0.03 22.77 -40.96
N VAL A 497 0.02 23.10 -39.67
CA VAL A 497 0.66 24.31 -39.16
C VAL A 497 2.00 23.94 -38.53
N THR A 498 3.08 24.60 -38.94
CA THR A 498 4.44 24.26 -38.51
C THR A 498 5.20 25.48 -38.04
N CYS A 499 6.11 25.29 -37.08
CA CYS A 499 7.02 26.33 -36.63
C CYS A 499 8.46 25.84 -36.43
N GLY A 500 9.39 26.79 -36.42
CA GLY A 500 10.81 26.53 -36.16
C GLY A 500 11.69 27.74 -36.45
N GLY A 501 12.96 27.50 -36.77
CA GLY A 501 13.91 28.57 -37.01
C GLY A 501 15.09 28.20 -37.91
N TYR A 502 15.78 29.24 -38.40
CA TYR A 502 16.97 29.09 -39.24
C TYR A 502 17.91 30.30 -39.11
N TYR A 503 19.20 30.09 -39.37
CA TYR A 503 20.18 31.16 -39.42
C TYR A 503 20.30 31.76 -40.83
N ASN A 504 19.92 33.03 -40.97
CA ASN A 504 20.03 33.75 -42.23
C ASN A 504 21.43 34.39 -42.37
N ILE A 505 22.28 33.77 -43.19
CA ILE A 505 23.65 34.27 -43.43
C ILE A 505 23.73 35.63 -44.13
N THR A 506 22.68 36.05 -44.83
CA THR A 506 22.68 37.33 -45.56
C THR A 506 22.46 38.48 -44.60
N GLU A 507 21.62 38.25 -43.59
CA GLU A 507 21.24 39.24 -42.59
C GLU A 507 22.02 39.09 -41.26
N ASP A 508 22.78 38.00 -41.12
CA ASP A 508 23.59 37.67 -39.93
C ASP A 508 22.74 37.62 -38.65
N ALA A 509 21.56 36.98 -38.76
CA ALA A 509 20.56 36.90 -37.71
C ALA A 509 19.79 35.57 -37.75
N TRP A 510 19.30 35.15 -36.59
CA TRP A 510 18.35 34.05 -36.45
C TRP A 510 16.93 34.52 -36.83
N TYR A 511 16.25 33.69 -37.61
CA TYR A 511 14.87 33.90 -38.05
C TYR A 511 13.99 32.78 -37.52
N SER A 512 12.83 33.15 -36.98
CA SER A 512 11.71 32.23 -36.80
C SER A 512 10.97 32.01 -38.11
N TYR A 513 10.29 30.88 -38.22
CA TYR A 513 9.43 30.51 -39.34
C TYR A 513 8.12 29.94 -38.81
N ILE A 514 7.01 30.37 -39.41
CA ILE A 514 5.68 29.74 -39.24
C ILE A 514 5.13 29.50 -40.64
N GLY A 515 4.57 28.32 -40.90
CA GLY A 515 3.98 27.99 -42.20
C GLY A 515 2.70 27.16 -42.08
N ILE A 516 1.72 27.48 -42.92
CA ILE A 516 0.45 26.76 -43.07
C ILE A 516 0.45 26.03 -44.41
N PHE A 517 0.18 24.73 -44.38
CA PHE A 517 0.18 23.87 -45.55
C PHE A 517 -1.14 23.12 -45.68
N THR A 518 -1.58 22.93 -46.92
CA THR A 518 -2.66 22.00 -47.25
C THR A 518 -2.16 20.93 -48.21
N ILE A 519 -2.90 19.83 -48.31
CA ILE A 519 -2.60 18.77 -49.27
C ILE A 519 -3.49 18.90 -50.51
N THR A 520 -2.90 18.78 -51.69
CA THR A 520 -3.65 18.62 -52.94
C THR A 520 -3.09 17.46 -53.75
N ASP A 521 -3.95 16.46 -54.01
CA ASP A 521 -3.61 15.17 -54.64
C ASP A 521 -2.51 14.37 -53.89
N THR A 522 -1.24 14.78 -53.99
CA THR A 522 -0.06 14.15 -53.36
C THR A 522 1.04 15.18 -53.06
N ALA A 523 0.69 16.46 -53.02
CA ALA A 523 1.63 17.55 -52.86
C ALA A 523 1.20 18.46 -51.71
N LEU A 524 2.15 18.76 -50.83
CA LEU A 524 2.04 19.81 -49.82
C LEU A 524 2.14 21.18 -50.50
N ILE A 525 1.13 22.02 -50.26
CA ILE A 525 1.03 23.37 -50.81
C ILE A 525 1.12 24.36 -49.65
N LEU A 526 2.18 25.18 -49.65
CA LEU A 526 2.29 26.31 -48.73
C LEU A 526 1.22 27.36 -49.06
N GLN A 527 0.32 27.61 -48.11
CA GLN A 527 -0.76 28.59 -48.24
C GLN A 527 -0.34 29.97 -47.73
N ALA A 528 0.27 30.01 -46.54
CA ALA A 528 0.79 31.20 -45.90
C ALA A 528 2.05 30.87 -45.09
N TYR A 529 2.92 31.86 -44.93
CA TYR A 529 4.05 31.78 -44.00
C TYR A 529 4.38 33.18 -43.48
N ASP A 530 5.02 33.23 -42.31
CA ASP A 530 5.63 34.43 -41.76
C ASP A 530 7.04 34.11 -41.21
N GLU A 531 7.91 35.11 -41.19
CA GLU A 531 9.27 34.99 -40.69
C GLU A 531 9.72 36.21 -39.89
N GLY A 532 10.34 35.98 -38.74
CA GLY A 532 10.70 37.03 -37.79
C GLY A 532 12.18 36.98 -37.41
N ALA A 533 12.91 38.06 -37.65
CA ALA A 533 14.28 38.18 -37.15
C ALA A 533 14.28 38.38 -35.62
N ASN A 534 15.26 37.78 -34.94
CA ASN A 534 15.47 37.94 -33.50
C ASN A 534 14.30 37.42 -32.63
N ILE A 535 13.62 36.37 -33.08
CA ILE A 535 12.61 35.63 -32.33
C ILE A 535 12.93 34.14 -32.53
N SER A 536 12.83 33.34 -31.47
CA SER A 536 12.72 31.89 -31.56
C SER A 536 11.27 31.47 -31.36
N VAL A 537 10.85 30.43 -32.07
CA VAL A 537 9.54 29.82 -31.91
C VAL A 537 9.78 28.32 -31.74
N GLU A 538 9.49 27.82 -30.55
CA GLU A 538 9.84 26.47 -30.10
C GLU A 538 8.65 25.52 -30.20
N SER A 539 7.44 26.00 -29.93
CA SER A 539 6.21 25.20 -29.91
C SER A 539 5.02 26.02 -30.41
N ILE A 540 4.05 25.32 -30.99
CA ILE A 540 2.84 25.87 -31.60
C ILE A 540 1.63 25.06 -31.14
N ASP A 541 0.50 25.73 -30.97
CA ASP A 541 -0.80 25.11 -30.76
C ASP A 541 -1.88 25.98 -31.42
N VAL A 542 -3.07 25.44 -31.68
CA VAL A 542 -4.16 26.15 -32.35
C VAL A 542 -5.49 25.90 -31.67
N ALA A 543 -6.12 26.98 -31.20
CA ALA A 543 -7.43 26.93 -30.58
C ALA A 543 -8.08 28.33 -30.55
N ASP A 544 -9.39 28.39 -30.31
CA ASP A 544 -10.13 29.63 -30.09
C ASP A 544 -9.81 30.15 -28.67
N VAL A 545 -8.86 31.08 -28.59
CA VAL A 545 -8.37 31.62 -27.29
C VAL A 545 -9.07 32.91 -26.90
N ASP A 546 -9.72 33.59 -27.84
CA ASP A 546 -10.37 34.89 -27.60
C ASP A 546 -11.91 34.81 -27.54
N GLY A 547 -12.47 33.63 -27.81
CA GLY A 547 -13.87 33.28 -27.69
C GLY A 547 -14.75 33.74 -28.87
N ASP A 548 -14.15 33.98 -30.04
CA ASP A 548 -14.85 34.44 -31.23
C ASP A 548 -15.33 33.31 -32.18
N ASN A 549 -15.01 32.05 -31.84
CA ASN A 549 -15.25 30.81 -32.61
C ASN A 549 -14.42 30.67 -33.88
N PHE A 550 -13.31 31.40 -34.00
CA PHE A 550 -12.26 31.09 -34.96
C PHE A 550 -11.03 30.58 -34.18
N PRO A 551 -10.29 29.60 -34.73
CA PRO A 551 -9.06 29.16 -34.10
C PRO A 551 -7.93 30.16 -34.38
N GLU A 552 -7.13 30.46 -33.36
CA GLU A 552 -5.92 31.26 -33.49
C GLU A 552 -4.68 30.39 -33.37
N ILE A 553 -3.64 30.80 -34.10
CA ILE A 553 -2.31 30.18 -33.97
C ILE A 553 -1.61 30.77 -32.75
N VAL A 554 -1.31 29.93 -31.77
CA VAL A 554 -0.59 30.31 -30.55
C VAL A 554 0.84 29.78 -30.64
N ILE A 555 1.83 30.64 -30.40
CA ILE A 555 3.23 30.27 -30.40
C ILE A 555 3.93 30.65 -29.10
N SER A 556 4.88 29.83 -28.68
CA SER A 556 5.79 30.13 -27.58
C SER A 556 7.26 30.06 -28.00
N GLY A 557 8.11 30.78 -27.28
CA GLY A 557 9.54 30.84 -27.51
C GLY A 557 10.18 31.99 -26.74
N HIS A 558 11.14 32.65 -27.37
CA HIS A 558 11.81 33.79 -26.78
C HIS A 558 12.21 34.85 -27.80
N LEU A 559 12.37 36.08 -27.33
CA LEU A 559 12.74 37.25 -28.12
C LEU A 559 14.05 37.82 -27.60
N TRP A 560 14.99 38.10 -28.49
CA TRP A 560 16.28 38.68 -28.14
C TRP A 560 16.40 40.14 -28.61
N ASP A 561 16.94 41.00 -27.73
CA ASP A 561 17.43 42.33 -28.09
C ASP A 561 18.96 42.42 -27.91
N GLU A 562 19.55 43.61 -28.07
CA GLU A 562 21.02 43.78 -27.92
C GLU A 562 21.55 43.45 -26.51
N PHE A 563 20.69 43.30 -25.50
CA PHE A 563 21.05 43.22 -24.09
C PHE A 563 20.48 42.02 -23.33
N SER A 564 19.33 41.48 -23.74
CA SER A 564 18.56 40.50 -22.98
C SER A 564 17.78 39.52 -23.89
N VAL A 565 17.37 38.39 -23.30
CA VAL A 565 16.44 37.42 -23.87
C VAL A 565 15.17 37.46 -23.02
N TYR A 566 14.00 37.49 -23.65
CA TYR A 566 12.70 37.57 -22.99
C TYR A 566 11.83 36.39 -23.39
N ALA A 567 11.07 35.83 -22.45
CA ALA A 567 9.99 34.91 -22.78
C ALA A 567 9.00 35.56 -23.75
N TYR A 568 8.51 34.82 -24.75
CA TYR A 568 7.65 35.34 -25.82
C TYR A 568 6.47 34.41 -26.08
N VAL A 569 5.27 34.98 -26.09
CA VAL A 569 4.02 34.33 -26.52
C VAL A 569 3.31 35.24 -27.52
N ALA A 570 2.80 34.66 -28.60
CA ALA A 570 2.01 35.42 -29.58
C ALA A 570 0.82 34.63 -30.10
N VAL A 571 -0.22 35.36 -30.44
CA VAL A 571 -1.47 34.87 -31.01
C VAL A 571 -1.61 35.47 -32.40
N GLY A 572 -1.76 34.62 -33.40
CA GLY A 572 -1.97 34.98 -34.80
C GLY A 572 -3.42 34.76 -35.20
N ASN A 573 -4.01 35.77 -35.84
CA ASN A 573 -5.30 35.64 -36.49
C ASN A 573 -5.14 34.90 -37.82
N ASN A 574 -5.92 33.85 -38.01
CA ASN A 574 -5.94 33.10 -39.26
C ASN A 574 -7.36 32.95 -39.84
N SER A 575 -8.23 33.95 -39.66
CA SER A 575 -9.57 34.02 -40.29
C SER A 575 -9.56 33.91 -41.83
N ALA A 576 -8.39 33.83 -42.47
CA ALA A 576 -8.19 33.32 -43.82
C ALA A 576 -6.81 32.63 -43.97
N VAL A 577 -6.77 31.38 -44.45
CA VAL A 577 -5.56 30.53 -44.72
C VAL A 577 -4.44 31.21 -45.54
N THR A 578 -4.71 32.37 -46.15
CA THR A 578 -3.77 33.07 -47.02
C THR A 578 -2.90 34.11 -46.31
N SER A 579 -3.06 34.33 -45.01
CA SER A 579 -2.27 35.31 -44.25
C SER A 579 -2.23 34.97 -42.76
N ILE A 580 -1.05 35.09 -42.16
CA ILE A 580 -0.84 34.99 -40.72
C ILE A 580 -0.66 36.41 -40.20
N ASP A 581 -1.71 37.00 -39.61
CA ASP A 581 -1.65 38.36 -39.07
C ASP A 581 -1.48 38.30 -37.55
N LEU A 582 -0.45 38.96 -37.01
CA LEU A 582 -0.25 39.06 -35.56
C LEU A 582 -1.43 39.80 -34.91
N GLU A 583 -2.14 39.11 -34.02
CA GLU A 583 -3.25 39.66 -33.27
C GLU A 583 -2.76 40.35 -31.99
N CYS A 584 -2.03 39.61 -31.17
CA CYS A 584 -1.42 40.12 -29.96
C CYS A 584 -0.19 39.32 -29.55
N SER A 585 0.66 39.92 -28.72
CA SER A 585 1.81 39.24 -28.15
C SER A 585 2.12 39.75 -26.75
N TYR A 586 2.78 38.91 -25.98
CA TYR A 586 3.23 39.22 -24.63
C TYR A 586 4.67 38.73 -24.48
N TYR A 587 5.55 39.63 -24.04
CA TYR A 587 6.93 39.30 -23.71
C TYR A 587 7.31 39.93 -22.39
N TRP A 588 8.07 39.19 -21.59
CA TRP A 588 8.49 39.63 -20.27
C TRP A 588 9.80 38.95 -19.87
N ASP A 589 10.53 39.63 -18.99
CA ASP A 589 11.79 39.16 -18.43
C ASP A 589 11.48 38.22 -17.26
N ILE A 590 11.77 36.94 -17.44
CA ILE A 590 11.67 35.91 -16.39
C ILE A 590 13.03 35.62 -15.74
N GLY A 591 14.14 35.93 -16.41
CA GLY A 591 15.48 35.89 -15.88
C GLY A 591 16.58 36.06 -16.92
N GLU A 592 17.64 35.25 -16.82
CA GLU A 592 18.71 35.23 -17.82
C GLU A 592 18.55 34.00 -18.72
N SER A 593 18.62 34.22 -20.04
CA SER A 593 18.42 33.18 -21.06
C SER A 593 17.04 32.50 -20.99
N ASP A 594 16.01 33.34 -20.96
CA ASP A 594 14.60 32.96 -20.97
C ASP A 594 14.25 32.12 -22.20
N ASP A 595 13.63 30.96 -22.00
CA ASP A 595 13.23 30.05 -23.07
C ASP A 595 11.90 29.36 -22.73
N LEU A 596 10.83 29.66 -23.47
CA LEU A 596 9.55 28.94 -23.36
C LEU A 596 9.51 27.87 -24.45
N ARG A 597 9.54 26.60 -24.04
CA ARG A 597 9.67 25.45 -24.95
C ARG A 597 8.38 24.80 -25.36
N ALA A 598 7.32 25.00 -24.59
CA ALA A 598 6.06 24.31 -24.77
C ALA A 598 4.89 25.27 -24.61
N VAL A 599 3.88 25.08 -25.45
CA VAL A 599 2.56 25.69 -25.32
C VAL A 599 1.48 24.62 -25.48
N ALA A 600 0.41 24.75 -24.70
CA ALA A 600 -0.85 24.04 -24.90
C ALA A 600 -2.01 24.98 -24.59
N VAL A 601 -3.17 24.72 -25.16
CA VAL A 601 -4.38 25.53 -25.00
C VAL A 601 -5.54 24.67 -24.49
N GLY A 602 -6.21 25.13 -23.44
CA GLY A 602 -7.38 24.46 -22.90
C GLY A 602 -8.05 25.24 -21.77
N ASP A 603 -9.30 24.89 -21.45
CA ASP A 603 -10.06 25.51 -20.35
C ASP A 603 -9.55 25.01 -19.00
N THR A 604 -8.64 25.76 -18.37
CA THR A 604 -7.92 25.39 -17.15
C THR A 604 -8.59 25.89 -15.87
N ASP A 605 -9.47 26.90 -15.98
CA ASP A 605 -10.18 27.50 -14.86
C ASP A 605 -11.68 27.19 -14.82
N ALA A 606 -12.16 26.40 -15.80
CA ALA A 606 -13.52 25.91 -15.97
C ALA A 606 -14.55 27.04 -16.20
N ASP A 607 -14.14 28.15 -16.82
CA ASP A 607 -15.03 29.24 -17.19
C ASP A 607 -15.67 29.07 -18.59
N GLY A 608 -15.23 28.07 -19.34
CA GLY A 608 -15.69 27.73 -20.69
C GLY A 608 -14.95 28.46 -21.81
N LEU A 609 -13.88 29.19 -21.51
CA LEU A 609 -12.93 29.76 -22.46
C LEU A 609 -11.60 29.03 -22.36
N ALA A 610 -10.79 29.09 -23.42
CA ALA A 610 -9.49 28.42 -23.42
C ALA A 610 -8.39 29.36 -22.91
N GLU A 611 -7.53 28.86 -22.02
CA GLU A 611 -6.31 29.52 -21.59
C GLU A 611 -5.09 28.98 -22.33
N ILE A 612 -4.07 29.82 -22.45
CA ILE A 612 -2.76 29.47 -23.00
C ILE A 612 -1.84 29.10 -21.84
N VAL A 613 -1.41 27.85 -21.80
CA VAL A 613 -0.43 27.33 -20.83
C VAL A 613 0.93 27.26 -21.50
N VAL A 614 1.95 27.88 -20.90
CA VAL A 614 3.33 27.84 -21.40
C VAL A 614 4.31 27.34 -20.35
N GLY A 615 5.26 26.52 -20.80
CA GLY A 615 6.30 25.93 -19.97
C GLY A 615 7.70 26.14 -20.56
N GLY A 616 8.69 26.31 -19.69
CA GLY A 616 10.09 26.41 -20.11
C GLY A 616 11.05 26.63 -18.94
N GLU A 617 12.15 27.34 -19.18
CA GLU A 617 13.14 27.65 -18.15
C GLU A 617 13.78 29.03 -18.28
N TYR A 618 14.44 29.44 -17.19
CA TYR A 618 15.46 30.50 -17.21
C TYR A 618 16.57 30.17 -16.22
N TYR A 619 17.63 30.98 -16.21
CA TYR A 619 18.76 30.82 -15.31
C TYR A 619 18.92 32.03 -14.39
N TYR A 620 19.36 31.78 -13.15
CA TYR A 620 19.87 32.83 -12.28
C TYR A 620 21.20 32.43 -11.64
N TYR A 621 22.07 33.42 -11.39
CA TYR A 621 23.34 33.14 -10.74
C TYR A 621 23.18 33.06 -9.21
N ASN A 622 23.34 31.87 -8.65
CA ASN A 622 23.30 31.68 -7.21
C ASN A 622 24.67 31.96 -6.58
N PHE A 623 24.81 33.13 -5.95
CA PHE A 623 26.06 33.57 -5.32
C PHE A 623 26.53 32.70 -4.14
N TYR A 624 25.63 31.92 -3.52
CA TYR A 624 26.00 31.06 -2.40
C TYR A 624 26.73 29.80 -2.88
N TYR A 625 26.26 29.20 -3.98
CA TYR A 625 26.86 28.02 -4.60
C TYR A 625 27.91 28.36 -5.67
N GLY A 626 27.89 29.60 -6.19
CA GLY A 626 28.80 30.05 -7.24
C GLY A 626 28.49 29.45 -8.62
N ILE A 627 27.26 28.96 -8.83
CA ILE A 627 26.79 28.29 -10.04
C ILE A 627 25.55 29.02 -10.59
N TRP A 628 25.30 28.84 -11.89
CA TRP A 628 24.02 29.17 -12.50
C TRP A 628 23.01 28.08 -12.15
N VAL A 629 21.86 28.49 -11.62
CA VAL A 629 20.77 27.60 -11.23
C VAL A 629 19.67 27.75 -12.29
N PRO A 630 19.24 26.63 -12.90
CA PRO A 630 18.08 26.62 -13.79
C PRO A 630 16.80 26.64 -12.97
N VAL A 631 15.78 27.30 -13.50
CA VAL A 631 14.46 27.40 -12.88
C VAL A 631 13.40 27.17 -13.95
N ALA A 632 12.63 26.11 -13.78
CA ALA A 632 11.42 25.88 -14.56
C ALA A 632 10.43 27.02 -14.33
N TYR A 633 9.79 27.45 -15.41
CA TYR A 633 8.79 28.50 -15.41
C TYR A 633 7.51 27.97 -16.09
N LEU A 634 6.41 27.90 -15.35
CA LEU A 634 5.08 27.57 -15.85
C LEU A 634 4.20 28.80 -15.74
N ALA A 635 3.44 29.14 -16.77
CA ALA A 635 2.49 30.24 -16.75
C ALA A 635 1.19 29.92 -17.48
N VAL A 636 0.11 30.51 -16.98
CA VAL A 636 -1.21 30.51 -17.60
C VAL A 636 -1.53 31.94 -18.05
N LEU A 637 -1.91 32.11 -19.30
CA LEU A 637 -2.30 33.37 -19.90
C LEU A 637 -3.72 33.26 -20.44
N ASN A 638 -4.46 34.36 -20.37
CA ASN A 638 -5.76 34.48 -21.01
C ASN A 638 -5.69 35.52 -22.13
N CYS A 639 -6.37 35.23 -23.24
CA CYS A 639 -6.53 36.16 -24.34
C CYS A 639 -7.91 36.81 -24.27
N SER A 640 -7.97 38.13 -24.12
CA SER A 640 -9.24 38.85 -24.17
C SER A 640 -9.10 40.14 -24.95
N GLN A 641 -9.95 40.30 -25.98
CA GLN A 641 -9.97 41.50 -26.85
C GLN A 641 -8.59 41.79 -27.45
N ASN A 642 -7.97 40.78 -28.08
CA ASN A 642 -6.66 40.91 -28.73
C ASN A 642 -5.58 41.37 -27.73
N THR A 643 -5.66 40.90 -26.48
CA THR A 643 -4.69 41.22 -25.43
C THR A 643 -4.41 40.00 -24.58
N LEU A 644 -3.14 39.62 -24.50
CA LEU A 644 -2.66 38.60 -23.58
C LEU A 644 -2.44 39.18 -22.18
N VAL A 645 -2.92 38.44 -21.17
CA VAL A 645 -2.74 38.77 -19.76
C VAL A 645 -2.22 37.54 -19.02
N LEU A 646 -1.08 37.69 -18.35
CA LEU A 646 -0.57 36.68 -17.42
C LEU A 646 -1.54 36.57 -16.22
N GLN A 647 -2.17 35.40 -16.09
CA GLN A 647 -3.13 35.10 -15.01
C GLN A 647 -2.41 34.56 -13.77
N ALA A 648 -1.64 33.49 -13.95
CA ALA A 648 -0.91 32.81 -12.89
C ALA A 648 0.44 32.28 -13.40
N TYR A 649 1.37 32.04 -12.49
CA TYR A 649 2.65 31.38 -12.80
C TYR A 649 3.19 30.62 -11.58
N ASP A 650 4.02 29.61 -11.82
CA ASP A 650 4.73 28.86 -10.79
C ASP A 650 6.18 28.55 -11.22
N LEU A 651 7.06 28.27 -10.24
CA LEU A 651 8.51 28.15 -10.43
C LEU A 651 9.09 26.88 -9.77
N GLY A 652 10.03 26.23 -10.46
CA GLY A 652 10.74 25.05 -9.93
C GLY A 652 12.26 25.14 -10.09
N GLU A 653 13.02 25.31 -9.00
CA GLU A 653 14.50 25.29 -9.07
C GLU A 653 15.03 23.90 -9.43
N PHE A 654 15.96 23.84 -10.38
CA PHE A 654 16.57 22.62 -10.91
C PHE A 654 15.64 21.74 -11.76
N PHE A 655 14.51 22.27 -12.23
CA PHE A 655 13.60 21.62 -13.17
C PHE A 655 13.68 22.29 -14.55
N TRP A 656 13.36 21.51 -15.59
CA TRP A 656 13.20 21.94 -16.99
C TRP A 656 11.90 21.37 -17.54
N ILE A 657 11.00 22.24 -17.98
CA ILE A 657 9.75 21.83 -18.62
C ILE A 657 10.01 21.73 -20.13
N ASN A 658 9.78 20.56 -20.70
CA ASN A 658 9.91 20.33 -22.14
C ASN A 658 8.54 20.26 -22.84
N SER A 659 7.48 19.89 -22.11
CA SER A 659 6.15 19.71 -22.68
C SER A 659 5.08 19.98 -21.63
N VAL A 660 3.95 20.49 -22.09
CA VAL A 660 2.76 20.83 -21.30
C VAL A 660 1.53 20.38 -22.08
N ASP A 661 0.47 20.01 -21.38
CA ASP A 661 -0.82 19.66 -21.96
C ASP A 661 -1.96 19.93 -20.96
N VAL A 662 -3.20 20.01 -21.45
CA VAL A 662 -4.40 20.39 -20.68
C VAL A 662 -5.54 19.39 -20.95
N ALA A 663 -5.87 18.58 -19.95
CA ALA A 663 -6.93 17.56 -20.04
C ALA A 663 -7.44 17.11 -18.67
N ASP A 664 -8.64 16.52 -18.64
CA ASP A 664 -9.26 15.92 -17.45
C ASP A 664 -8.65 14.54 -17.16
N VAL A 665 -7.61 14.51 -16.32
CA VAL A 665 -6.83 13.29 -16.03
C VAL A 665 -7.35 12.51 -14.83
N ASP A 666 -8.26 13.07 -14.03
CA ASP A 666 -8.92 12.34 -12.93
C ASP A 666 -10.39 11.98 -13.20
N GLY A 667 -10.95 12.41 -14.33
CA GLY A 667 -12.33 12.14 -14.75
C GLY A 667 -13.37 12.92 -13.95
N ASN A 668 -12.99 14.04 -13.32
CA ASN A 668 -13.89 14.88 -12.53
C ASN A 668 -14.71 15.87 -13.38
N GLY A 669 -14.37 16.03 -14.67
CA GLY A 669 -14.98 16.95 -15.63
C GLY A 669 -14.33 18.33 -15.72
N PHE A 670 -13.17 18.54 -15.11
CA PHE A 670 -12.35 19.75 -15.20
C PHE A 670 -10.98 19.40 -15.74
N ASN A 671 -10.37 20.28 -16.54
CA ASN A 671 -9.04 20.01 -17.06
C ASN A 671 -7.97 20.37 -16.03
N GLU A 672 -6.99 19.49 -15.91
CA GLU A 672 -5.74 19.75 -15.22
C GLU A 672 -4.64 20.17 -16.20
N ILE A 673 -3.65 20.88 -15.67
CA ILE A 673 -2.39 21.18 -16.35
C ILE A 673 -1.41 20.05 -16.06
N VAL A 674 -0.97 19.36 -17.10
CA VAL A 674 0.04 18.31 -17.04
C VAL A 674 1.35 18.85 -17.59
N ILE A 675 2.43 18.72 -16.84
CA ILE A 675 3.77 19.16 -17.27
C ILE A 675 4.77 18.01 -17.17
N GLY A 676 5.69 17.94 -18.13
CA GLY A 676 6.74 16.93 -18.16
C GLY A 676 8.09 17.48 -18.59
N GLY A 677 9.14 16.82 -18.11
CA GLY A 677 10.50 17.18 -18.44
C GLY A 677 11.52 16.46 -17.57
N TYR A 678 12.56 17.17 -17.14
CA TYR A 678 13.61 16.60 -16.30
C TYR A 678 14.10 17.56 -15.21
N CYS A 679 14.71 17.01 -14.17
CA CYS A 679 15.24 17.75 -13.04
C CYS A 679 16.59 17.19 -12.56
N TRP A 680 17.35 18.05 -11.90
CA TRP A 680 18.67 17.68 -11.37
C TRP A 680 18.57 17.40 -9.87
N VAL A 681 18.90 16.17 -9.49
CA VAL A 681 18.97 15.78 -8.09
C VAL A 681 20.40 15.33 -7.80
N TYR A 682 21.17 16.23 -7.18
CA TYR A 682 22.62 16.11 -7.02
C TYR A 682 23.38 16.11 -8.35
N ASP A 683 23.99 14.97 -8.72
CA ASP A 683 24.82 14.80 -9.92
C ASP A 683 24.09 14.01 -11.03
N ASP A 684 22.85 13.56 -10.78
CA ASP A 684 22.07 12.71 -11.68
C ASP A 684 20.82 13.45 -12.20
N VAL A 685 20.42 13.15 -13.45
CA VAL A 685 19.22 13.71 -14.08
C VAL A 685 18.04 12.74 -13.99
N TYR A 686 16.94 13.23 -13.44
CA TYR A 686 15.68 12.50 -13.28
C TYR A 686 14.65 13.06 -14.25
N MET A 687 13.81 12.22 -14.84
CA MET A 687 12.62 12.69 -15.54
C MET A 687 11.54 13.04 -14.52
N PHE A 688 10.63 13.97 -14.84
CA PHE A 688 9.50 14.28 -13.97
C PHE A 688 8.21 14.53 -14.74
N ILE A 689 7.11 14.32 -14.03
CA ILE A 689 5.77 14.79 -14.37
C ILE A 689 5.20 15.54 -13.17
N SER A 690 4.51 16.64 -13.42
CA SER A 690 3.73 17.33 -12.40
C SER A 690 2.34 17.63 -12.93
N ILE A 691 1.37 17.57 -12.04
CA ILE A 691 -0.04 17.83 -12.36
C ILE A 691 -0.52 18.94 -11.42
N GLY A 692 -1.31 19.85 -11.95
CA GLY A 692 -1.92 20.93 -11.20
C GLY A 692 -3.19 21.44 -11.87
N HIS A 693 -3.83 22.45 -11.30
CA HIS A 693 -4.99 23.09 -11.92
C HIS A 693 -4.95 24.60 -11.71
N ASN A 694 -5.71 25.34 -12.53
CA ASN A 694 -5.86 26.80 -12.42
C ASN A 694 -7.30 27.26 -12.15
N LEU A 695 -8.16 26.38 -11.58
CA LEU A 695 -9.54 26.71 -11.12
C LEU A 695 -9.70 28.04 -10.35
N ASN A 696 -8.64 28.50 -9.68
CA ASN A 696 -8.52 29.89 -9.26
C ASN A 696 -7.54 30.60 -10.19
N SER A 697 -8.03 31.43 -11.10
CA SER A 697 -7.25 32.15 -12.13
C SER A 697 -6.14 33.07 -11.63
N SER A 698 -5.89 33.13 -10.32
CA SER A 698 -4.75 33.85 -9.73
C SER A 698 -3.63 32.95 -9.19
N GLU A 699 -3.80 31.63 -9.19
CA GLU A 699 -2.81 30.68 -8.68
C GLU A 699 -2.86 29.32 -9.40
N ILE A 700 -1.69 28.75 -9.66
CA ILE A 700 -1.58 27.36 -10.08
C ILE A 700 -1.45 26.52 -8.81
N VAL A 701 -2.34 25.54 -8.62
CA VAL A 701 -2.32 24.64 -7.47
C VAL A 701 -1.77 23.29 -7.91
N GLY A 702 -0.58 22.94 -7.43
CA GLY A 702 0.02 21.63 -7.69
C GLY A 702 -0.72 20.52 -6.94
N LEU A 703 -1.16 19.51 -7.69
CA LEU A 703 -1.78 18.29 -7.17
C LEU A 703 -0.73 17.22 -6.85
N GLY A 704 0.38 17.19 -7.60
CA GLY A 704 1.53 16.35 -7.28
C GLY A 704 2.65 16.44 -8.31
N THR A 705 3.89 16.21 -7.85
CA THR A 705 5.09 16.15 -8.70
C THR A 705 5.83 14.84 -8.45
N TYR A 706 6.12 14.10 -9.52
CA TYR A 706 6.72 12.78 -9.50
C TYR A 706 7.95 12.80 -10.38
N TYR A 707 9.08 12.35 -9.85
CA TYR A 707 10.31 12.25 -10.62
C TYR A 707 11.03 10.93 -10.34
N TRP A 708 11.58 10.33 -11.39
CA TRP A 708 12.26 9.06 -11.33
C TRP A 708 13.37 8.97 -12.39
N SER A 709 14.21 7.96 -12.26
CA SER A 709 15.25 7.64 -13.23
C SER A 709 15.09 6.18 -13.63
N VAL A 710 15.19 5.87 -14.92
CA VAL A 710 15.12 4.48 -15.41
C VAL A 710 16.49 3.81 -15.23
N SER A 711 17.52 4.40 -15.83
CA SER A 711 18.93 4.08 -15.62
C SER A 711 19.74 5.33 -16.00
N GLY A 712 20.68 5.74 -15.16
CA GLY A 712 21.43 6.98 -15.38
C GLY A 712 20.55 8.20 -15.66
N ASP A 713 21.10 9.16 -16.40
CA ASP A 713 20.41 10.39 -16.78
C ASP A 713 19.17 10.09 -17.64
N SER A 714 18.02 10.60 -17.21
CA SER A 714 16.70 10.27 -17.74
C SER A 714 15.93 11.53 -18.11
N PHE A 715 15.29 11.55 -19.28
CA PHE A 715 14.63 12.74 -19.83
C PHE A 715 13.24 12.38 -20.38
N ILE A 716 12.22 13.16 -20.04
CA ILE A 716 10.97 13.27 -20.80
C ILE A 716 11.13 14.45 -21.76
N TYR A 717 10.73 14.26 -23.02
CA TYR A 717 10.82 15.26 -24.07
C TYR A 717 9.45 15.78 -24.50
N SER A 718 8.45 14.89 -24.57
CA SER A 718 7.09 15.22 -24.97
C SER A 718 6.11 14.40 -24.13
N LEU A 719 4.93 14.98 -23.90
CA LEU A 719 3.77 14.28 -23.39
C LEU A 719 2.54 14.64 -24.22
N ASP A 720 1.54 13.77 -24.14
CA ASP A 720 0.20 13.99 -24.70
C ASP A 720 -0.80 13.26 -23.79
N VAL A 721 -2.05 13.73 -23.74
CA VAL A 721 -3.06 13.25 -22.77
C VAL A 721 -4.36 12.87 -23.46
N ALA A 722 -4.70 11.59 -23.44
CA ALA A 722 -5.94 11.06 -24.02
C ALA A 722 -6.37 9.74 -23.39
N ASP A 723 -7.64 9.38 -23.55
CA ASP A 723 -8.18 8.06 -23.21
C ASP A 723 -7.71 7.02 -24.23
N VAL A 724 -6.53 6.43 -23.98
CA VAL A 724 -5.87 5.47 -24.88
C VAL A 724 -6.33 4.04 -24.64
N GLU A 725 -6.91 3.76 -23.48
CA GLU A 725 -7.45 2.43 -23.14
C GLU A 725 -8.97 2.27 -23.31
N GLY A 726 -9.67 3.36 -23.62
CA GLY A 726 -11.10 3.40 -23.91
C GLY A 726 -11.98 3.20 -22.68
N ASP A 727 -11.50 3.61 -21.50
CA ASP A 727 -12.20 3.43 -20.21
C ASP A 727 -12.96 4.71 -19.76
N GLY A 728 -12.77 5.82 -20.48
CA GLY A 728 -13.39 7.11 -20.25
C GLY A 728 -12.60 8.05 -19.32
N ILE A 729 -11.38 7.69 -18.92
CA ILE A 729 -10.43 8.52 -18.19
C ILE A 729 -9.24 8.79 -19.12
N ALA A 730 -8.63 9.97 -19.06
CA ALA A 730 -7.47 10.27 -19.88
C ALA A 730 -6.17 9.79 -19.20
N GLU A 731 -5.29 9.15 -19.98
CA GLU A 731 -3.95 8.78 -19.56
C GLU A 731 -2.92 9.78 -20.08
N ILE A 732 -1.84 9.93 -19.32
CA ILE A 732 -0.67 10.73 -19.68
C ILE A 732 0.32 9.83 -20.40
N MET A 733 0.54 10.13 -21.67
CA MET A 733 1.53 9.49 -22.53
C MET A 733 2.84 10.25 -22.46
N ALA A 734 3.83 9.75 -21.73
CA ALA A 734 5.12 10.43 -21.57
C ALA A 734 6.22 9.73 -22.37
N VAL A 735 6.94 10.47 -23.22
CA VAL A 735 8.03 9.91 -24.04
C VAL A 735 9.34 10.66 -23.90
N GLY A 736 10.44 9.93 -24.09
CA GLY A 736 11.79 10.47 -24.02
C GLY A 736 12.87 9.39 -24.14
N TYR A 737 13.95 9.53 -23.37
CA TYR A 737 15.09 8.63 -23.41
C TYR A 737 15.93 8.68 -22.12
N TYR A 738 16.75 7.66 -21.91
CA TYR A 738 17.62 7.55 -20.73
C TYR A 738 18.99 6.96 -21.06
N TYR A 739 19.99 7.24 -20.22
CA TYR A 739 21.34 6.71 -20.34
C TYR A 739 21.48 5.36 -19.64
N ASN A 740 21.38 4.27 -20.39
CA ASN A 740 21.54 2.94 -19.84
C ASN A 740 22.99 2.71 -19.37
N THR A 741 23.18 2.65 -18.04
CA THR A 741 24.50 2.51 -17.40
C THR A 741 25.13 1.11 -17.59
N GLU A 742 24.35 0.11 -18.00
CA GLU A 742 24.85 -1.23 -18.31
C GLU A 742 25.39 -1.32 -19.74
N THR A 743 24.66 -0.73 -20.69
CA THR A 743 25.03 -0.74 -22.12
C THR A 743 25.91 0.44 -22.52
N TYR A 744 25.98 1.49 -21.68
CA TYR A 744 26.65 2.77 -21.91
C TYR A 744 26.10 3.52 -23.14
N MET A 745 24.81 3.39 -23.41
CA MET A 745 24.12 3.94 -24.57
C MET A 745 22.80 4.59 -24.15
N TYR A 746 22.33 5.58 -24.91
CA TYR A 746 20.98 6.12 -24.73
C TYR A 746 19.94 5.19 -25.32
N GLU A 747 18.83 4.96 -24.62
CA GLU A 747 17.72 4.10 -25.01
C GLU A 747 16.42 4.88 -24.86
N SER A 748 15.45 4.66 -25.75
CA SER A 748 14.17 5.37 -25.66
C SER A 748 13.32 4.83 -24.53
N TYR A 749 12.46 5.70 -24.02
CA TYR A 749 11.51 5.41 -22.96
C TYR A 749 10.16 6.02 -23.31
N SER A 750 9.10 5.23 -23.16
CA SER A 750 7.72 5.67 -23.29
C SER A 750 6.92 5.05 -22.16
N ALA A 751 6.01 5.81 -21.55
CA ALA A 751 5.16 5.35 -20.47
C ALA A 751 3.71 5.80 -20.68
N VAL A 752 2.77 4.90 -20.36
CA VAL A 752 1.35 5.20 -20.15
C VAL A 752 1.16 5.37 -18.65
N LEU A 753 0.62 6.51 -18.22
CA LEU A 753 0.49 6.87 -16.83
C LEU A 753 -0.94 7.35 -16.55
N ASN A 754 -1.47 7.04 -15.38
CA ASN A 754 -2.80 7.46 -14.95
C ASN A 754 -2.70 8.31 -13.68
N TRP A 755 -3.52 9.36 -13.61
CA TRP A 755 -3.60 10.20 -12.43
C TRP A 755 -4.78 9.79 -11.55
N ASN A 756 -4.49 9.46 -10.29
CA ASN A 756 -5.53 9.18 -9.30
C ASN A 756 -5.47 10.21 -8.16
N PRO A 757 -6.58 10.88 -7.82
CA PRO A 757 -6.60 11.91 -6.78
C PRO A 757 -6.15 11.45 -5.38
N ASN A 758 -6.28 10.16 -5.06
CA ASN A 758 -5.97 9.62 -3.74
C ASN A 758 -4.56 9.05 -3.63
N ILE A 759 -4.04 8.43 -4.71
CA ILE A 759 -2.75 7.73 -4.71
C ILE A 759 -1.67 8.43 -5.55
N GLY A 760 -2.07 9.36 -6.42
CA GLY A 760 -1.19 10.09 -7.31
C GLY A 760 -0.95 9.41 -8.65
N LEU A 761 0.21 9.69 -9.25
CA LEU A 761 0.60 9.18 -10.56
C LEU A 761 0.92 7.68 -10.50
N VAL A 762 0.26 6.89 -11.35
CA VAL A 762 0.43 5.44 -11.47
C VAL A 762 0.97 5.13 -12.86
N THR A 763 1.99 4.27 -12.95
CA THR A 763 2.46 3.76 -14.24
C THR A 763 1.67 2.53 -14.63
N GLU A 764 1.02 2.60 -15.79
CA GLU A 764 0.17 1.52 -16.30
C GLU A 764 0.89 0.72 -17.41
N GLY A 765 1.76 1.35 -18.19
CA GLY A 765 2.54 0.65 -19.21
C GLY A 765 3.88 1.31 -19.47
N VAL A 766 4.90 0.53 -19.86
CA VAL A 766 6.21 1.05 -20.25
C VAL A 766 6.73 0.33 -21.49
N LEU A 767 7.25 1.10 -22.45
CA LEU A 767 7.99 0.63 -23.60
C LEU A 767 9.41 1.20 -23.57
N GLU A 768 10.41 0.31 -23.50
CA GLU A 768 11.82 0.68 -23.62
C GLU A 768 12.35 0.26 -25.00
N GLY A 769 13.07 1.17 -25.66
CA GLY A 769 13.62 0.93 -26.99
C GLY A 769 15.00 0.28 -27.01
N SER A 770 15.56 0.20 -28.21
CA SER A 770 16.90 -0.33 -28.46
C SER A 770 18.00 0.72 -28.26
N SER A 771 19.26 0.27 -28.15
CA SER A 771 20.43 1.14 -28.02
C SER A 771 20.51 2.22 -29.11
N GLN A 772 20.83 3.45 -28.71
CA GLN A 772 20.92 4.67 -29.52
C GLN A 772 19.61 5.15 -30.14
N THR A 773 18.49 4.95 -29.42
CA THR A 773 17.19 5.46 -29.84
C THR A 773 16.78 6.63 -28.93
N TYR A 774 16.29 7.72 -29.52
CA TYR A 774 15.81 8.91 -28.81
C TYR A 774 14.38 9.16 -29.30
N THR A 775 13.38 9.10 -28.41
CA THR A 775 12.01 9.48 -28.76
C THR A 775 11.83 10.96 -28.42
N TYR A 776 11.33 11.74 -29.38
CA TYR A 776 11.20 13.20 -29.23
C TYR A 776 9.74 13.62 -29.05
N SER A 777 8.80 13.06 -29.81
CA SER A 777 7.40 13.46 -29.71
C SER A 777 6.43 12.29 -29.68
N VAL A 778 5.26 12.54 -29.10
CA VAL A 778 4.09 11.68 -29.02
C VAL A 778 2.85 12.48 -29.38
N ALA A 779 1.92 11.85 -30.09
CA ALA A 779 0.57 12.32 -30.35
C ALA A 779 -0.40 11.14 -30.20
N THR A 780 -1.68 11.42 -29.93
CA THR A 780 -2.71 10.42 -29.70
C THR A 780 -3.98 10.74 -30.49
N GLU A 781 -4.43 9.77 -31.30
CA GLU A 781 -5.66 9.88 -32.08
C GLU A 781 -6.02 8.49 -32.63
N ASN A 782 -7.28 8.29 -33.00
CA ASN A 782 -7.78 7.10 -33.68
C ASN A 782 -7.44 7.15 -35.18
N VAL A 783 -6.29 6.58 -35.54
CA VAL A 783 -5.75 6.61 -36.91
C VAL A 783 -6.21 5.45 -37.77
N ASP A 784 -6.66 4.34 -37.20
CA ASP A 784 -7.10 3.16 -37.98
C ASP A 784 -8.61 2.92 -38.01
N ALA A 785 -9.38 3.90 -37.52
CA ALA A 785 -10.84 3.95 -37.55
C ALA A 785 -11.53 2.77 -36.83
N ASP A 786 -10.90 2.20 -35.81
CA ASP A 786 -11.49 1.14 -34.97
C ASP A 786 -12.18 1.66 -33.69
N ASN A 787 -12.13 2.99 -33.46
CA ASN A 787 -12.63 3.70 -32.27
C ASN A 787 -11.81 3.44 -31.00
N GLN A 788 -10.56 3.02 -31.15
CA GLN A 788 -9.54 3.12 -30.11
C GLN A 788 -8.60 4.27 -30.45
N THR A 789 -8.15 4.99 -29.42
CA THR A 789 -7.11 6.01 -29.58
C THR A 789 -5.75 5.31 -29.63
N GLU A 790 -4.96 5.57 -30.68
CA GLU A 790 -3.60 5.06 -30.78
C GLU A 790 -2.59 6.05 -30.21
N ILE A 791 -1.40 5.53 -29.88
CA ILE A 791 -0.24 6.32 -29.49
C ILE A 791 0.74 6.35 -30.66
N ILE A 792 1.01 7.53 -31.19
CA ILE A 792 1.92 7.77 -32.31
C ILE A 792 3.19 8.38 -31.73
N THR A 793 4.36 7.80 -32.03
CA THR A 793 5.65 8.34 -31.57
C THR A 793 6.61 8.57 -32.73
N CYS A 794 7.40 9.64 -32.63
CA CYS A 794 8.53 9.86 -33.53
C CYS A 794 9.86 9.72 -32.77
N SER A 795 10.81 9.00 -33.38
CA SER A 795 12.10 8.71 -32.76
C SER A 795 13.25 8.82 -33.76
N GLN A 796 14.45 9.01 -33.23
CA GLN A 796 15.70 8.99 -33.96
C GLN A 796 16.57 7.82 -33.51
N GLU A 797 17.00 7.00 -34.46
CA GLU A 797 18.06 6.01 -34.25
C GLU A 797 19.41 6.61 -34.68
N LYS A 798 20.35 6.78 -33.74
CA LYS A 798 21.69 7.31 -34.01
C LYS A 798 22.67 6.20 -34.39
N GLY A 799 23.29 6.35 -35.57
CA GLY A 799 24.34 5.47 -36.08
C GLY A 799 25.41 6.23 -36.87
N SER A 800 25.90 5.65 -37.97
CA SER A 800 26.75 6.38 -38.93
C SER A 800 25.99 7.47 -39.70
N SER A 801 24.67 7.39 -39.71
CA SER A 801 23.69 8.39 -40.14
C SER A 801 22.53 8.34 -39.14
N SER A 802 21.81 9.44 -38.96
CA SER A 802 20.57 9.46 -38.16
C SER A 802 19.42 8.95 -39.01
N ARG A 803 18.53 8.14 -38.44
CA ARG A 803 17.34 7.64 -39.14
C ARG A 803 16.11 7.92 -38.30
N ALA A 804 15.09 8.49 -38.93
CA ALA A 804 13.82 8.74 -38.29
C ALA A 804 12.97 7.48 -38.29
N LYS A 805 12.17 7.32 -37.24
CA LYS A 805 11.27 6.19 -37.04
C LYS A 805 9.93 6.73 -36.55
N ILE A 806 8.84 6.20 -37.11
CA ILE A 806 7.48 6.46 -36.63
C ILE A 806 6.87 5.12 -36.21
N GLN A 807 6.27 5.10 -35.03
CA GLN A 807 5.61 3.93 -34.48
C GLN A 807 4.21 4.28 -34.03
N VAL A 808 3.26 3.38 -34.30
CA VAL A 808 1.87 3.46 -33.82
C VAL A 808 1.64 2.29 -32.87
N PHE A 809 1.12 2.57 -31.69
CA PHE A 809 0.81 1.59 -30.66
C PHE A 809 -0.65 1.67 -30.25
N LYS A 810 -1.19 0.56 -29.77
CA LYS A 810 -2.46 0.49 -29.04
C LYS A 810 -2.14 0.16 -27.58
N ALA A 811 -2.76 0.90 -26.66
CA ALA A 811 -2.85 0.49 -25.27
C ALA A 811 -4.07 -0.43 -25.11
N SER A 812 -3.98 -1.45 -24.26
CA SER A 812 -5.15 -2.28 -23.96
C SER A 812 -5.11 -2.81 -22.54
N ASN A 813 -6.28 -2.81 -21.90
CA ASN A 813 -6.51 -3.38 -20.57
C ASN A 813 -6.53 -4.92 -20.54
N THR A 814 -5.82 -5.63 -21.45
CA THR A 814 -5.76 -7.10 -21.37
C THR A 814 -4.51 -7.71 -22.03
N VAL A 815 -3.60 -8.23 -21.20
CA VAL A 815 -3.13 -9.64 -21.13
C VAL A 815 -1.84 -9.69 -20.30
N ILE A 816 -1.87 -10.58 -19.31
CA ILE A 816 -0.75 -11.02 -18.46
C ILE A 816 0.57 -11.13 -19.24
N THR A 817 1.53 -10.31 -18.84
CA THR A 817 2.92 -10.44 -19.20
C THR A 817 3.56 -11.59 -18.40
N THR A 818 3.52 -12.81 -18.94
CA THR A 818 4.15 -13.92 -18.21
C THR A 818 5.68 -13.82 -18.21
N GLY A 819 6.32 -14.17 -17.10
CA GLY A 819 7.75 -14.34 -16.95
C GLY A 819 8.17 -15.80 -16.73
N THR A 820 9.46 -16.01 -16.49
CA THR A 820 10.07 -17.34 -16.25
C THR A 820 10.82 -17.32 -14.92
N VAL A 821 10.82 -18.42 -14.18
CA VAL A 821 11.78 -18.66 -13.09
C VAL A 821 12.71 -19.79 -13.47
N SER A 822 14.01 -19.62 -13.23
CA SER A 822 15.01 -20.68 -13.44
C SER A 822 16.07 -20.69 -12.34
N GLY A 823 16.78 -21.80 -12.17
CA GLY A 823 17.85 -21.90 -11.20
C GLY A 823 18.41 -23.31 -11.06
N ILE A 824 19.22 -23.54 -10.03
CA ILE A 824 19.86 -24.82 -9.71
C ILE A 824 19.58 -25.20 -8.26
N VAL A 825 19.20 -26.47 -8.05
CA VAL A 825 19.08 -27.08 -6.72
C VAL A 825 20.33 -27.88 -6.38
N THR A 826 20.96 -27.56 -5.26
CA THR A 826 22.20 -28.18 -4.76
C THR A 826 22.06 -28.65 -3.31
N ASP A 827 23.05 -29.39 -2.81
CA ASP A 827 23.22 -29.70 -1.38
C ASP A 827 24.48 -29.07 -0.77
N GLY A 828 24.85 -27.89 -1.26
CA GLY A 828 26.10 -27.18 -0.95
C GLY A 828 26.92 -27.01 -2.22
N GLU A 829 27.64 -28.06 -2.64
CA GLU A 829 28.47 -28.04 -3.86
C GLU A 829 28.01 -29.02 -4.95
N ASN A 830 27.11 -29.99 -4.64
CA ASN A 830 26.67 -30.98 -5.61
C ASN A 830 25.23 -30.71 -6.08
N PRO A 831 24.92 -30.88 -7.37
CA PRO A 831 23.55 -30.80 -7.86
C PRO A 831 22.66 -31.93 -7.30
N VAL A 832 21.42 -31.59 -6.97
CA VAL A 832 20.43 -32.55 -6.45
C VAL A 832 19.47 -32.94 -7.57
N ALA A 833 19.52 -34.22 -7.95
CA ALA A 833 18.62 -34.79 -8.95
C ALA A 833 17.27 -35.20 -8.34
N ASN A 834 16.18 -35.07 -9.11
CA ASN A 834 14.81 -35.36 -8.68
C ASN A 834 14.35 -34.54 -7.47
N ALA A 835 14.95 -33.35 -7.24
CA ALA A 835 14.37 -32.37 -6.36
C ALA A 835 13.11 -31.82 -7.02
N VAL A 836 12.01 -31.76 -6.28
CA VAL A 836 10.78 -31.14 -6.75
C VAL A 836 10.84 -29.66 -6.41
N VAL A 837 10.61 -28.82 -7.41
CA VAL A 837 10.49 -27.37 -7.30
C VAL A 837 9.03 -27.03 -7.56
N GLU A 838 8.32 -26.56 -6.55
CA GLU A 838 6.95 -26.08 -6.62
C GLU A 838 6.96 -24.56 -6.54
N VAL A 839 6.41 -23.90 -7.56
CA VAL A 839 6.08 -22.49 -7.52
C VAL A 839 4.63 -22.39 -7.09
N SER A 840 4.40 -21.69 -6.01
CA SER A 840 3.09 -21.39 -5.48
C SER A 840 2.99 -19.89 -5.25
N ILE A 841 1.78 -19.36 -5.24
CA ILE A 841 1.57 -18.01 -4.73
C ILE A 841 1.63 -18.13 -3.18
N PRO A 842 2.01 -17.09 -2.42
CA PRO A 842 2.10 -17.20 -0.97
C PRO A 842 0.91 -17.94 -0.37
N ARG A 843 1.22 -19.08 0.26
CA ARG A 843 0.32 -19.89 1.09
C ARG A 843 -0.92 -20.53 0.44
N LEU A 844 -1.10 -20.48 -0.89
CA LEU A 844 -2.07 -21.32 -1.64
C LEU A 844 -1.50 -21.97 -2.90
N SER A 845 -2.37 -22.73 -3.60
CA SER A 845 -2.16 -23.66 -4.72
C SER A 845 -0.79 -23.67 -5.42
N VAL A 846 -0.27 -24.88 -5.69
CA VAL A 846 0.91 -25.04 -6.56
C VAL A 846 0.52 -24.65 -7.98
N VAL A 847 0.99 -23.48 -8.42
CA VAL A 847 0.76 -22.91 -9.76
C VAL A 847 1.55 -23.68 -10.83
N ALA A 848 2.77 -24.10 -10.49
CA ALA A 848 3.59 -24.92 -11.38
C ALA A 848 4.58 -25.78 -10.59
N SER A 849 4.93 -26.96 -11.13
CA SER A 849 5.92 -27.85 -10.51
C SER A 849 6.80 -28.52 -11.55
N VAL A 850 8.09 -28.64 -11.26
CA VAL A 850 9.06 -29.36 -12.07
C VAL A 850 9.99 -30.18 -11.19
N SER A 851 10.56 -31.26 -11.74
CA SER A 851 11.61 -32.03 -11.07
C SER A 851 12.96 -31.79 -11.74
N THR A 852 14.01 -31.60 -10.93
CA THR A 852 15.36 -31.33 -11.44
C THR A 852 15.97 -32.56 -12.15
N PRO A 853 16.70 -32.39 -13.26
CA PRO A 853 17.53 -33.43 -13.86
C PRO A 853 18.81 -33.67 -13.05
N VAL A 854 19.69 -34.55 -13.53
CA VAL A 854 20.95 -34.93 -12.85
C VAL A 854 21.89 -33.74 -12.59
N ASN A 855 21.78 -32.67 -13.37
CA ASN A 855 22.54 -31.44 -13.23
C ASN A 855 21.90 -30.43 -12.26
N GLY A 856 20.78 -30.76 -11.61
CA GLY A 856 20.12 -29.93 -10.60
C GLY A 856 19.38 -28.70 -11.12
N SER A 857 19.42 -28.41 -12.43
CA SER A 857 18.77 -27.21 -12.99
C SER A 857 17.25 -27.33 -13.03
N TYR A 858 16.54 -26.21 -13.00
CA TYR A 858 15.11 -26.16 -13.28
C TYR A 858 14.71 -24.88 -14.03
N THR A 859 13.59 -24.94 -14.74
CA THR A 859 12.99 -23.80 -15.43
C THR A 859 11.48 -23.97 -15.44
N ILE A 860 10.76 -22.93 -15.06
CA ILE A 860 9.30 -22.85 -15.04
C ILE A 860 8.93 -21.56 -15.77
N SER A 861 8.31 -21.68 -16.94
CA SER A 861 7.93 -20.57 -17.81
C SER A 861 6.43 -20.33 -17.77
N ASN A 862 6.00 -19.20 -18.35
CA ASN A 862 4.61 -18.77 -18.44
C ASN A 862 3.96 -18.54 -17.06
N LEU A 863 4.73 -18.03 -16.10
CA LEU A 863 4.20 -17.59 -14.81
C LEU A 863 3.70 -16.16 -14.97
N PRO A 864 2.46 -15.81 -14.61
CA PRO A 864 2.01 -14.42 -14.55
C PRO A 864 3.01 -13.51 -13.82
N GLU A 865 3.09 -12.24 -14.21
CA GLU A 865 3.79 -11.25 -13.38
C GLU A 865 3.21 -11.28 -11.96
N GLY A 866 4.09 -11.25 -10.96
CA GLY A 866 3.66 -11.36 -9.57
C GLY A 866 4.73 -11.91 -8.64
N CYS A 867 4.40 -11.98 -7.35
CA CYS A 867 5.31 -12.41 -6.31
C CYS A 867 4.99 -13.84 -5.86
N TYR A 868 5.96 -14.75 -5.98
CA TYR A 868 5.77 -16.18 -5.73
C TYR A 868 6.55 -16.70 -4.53
N SER A 869 6.03 -17.78 -3.96
CA SER A 869 6.73 -18.67 -3.04
C SER A 869 7.23 -19.90 -3.79
N ILE A 870 8.52 -20.18 -3.71
CA ILE A 870 9.12 -21.35 -4.35
C ILE A 870 9.57 -22.32 -3.28
N LYS A 871 8.92 -23.48 -3.23
CA LYS A 871 9.22 -24.56 -2.31
C LYS A 871 10.00 -25.65 -3.05
N VAL A 872 11.17 -25.98 -2.52
CA VAL A 872 12.03 -27.02 -3.06
C VAL A 872 12.22 -28.12 -2.03
N TYR A 873 12.04 -29.36 -2.44
CA TYR A 873 12.25 -30.51 -1.59
C TYR A 873 12.79 -31.73 -2.34
N ALA A 874 13.57 -32.53 -1.63
CA ALA A 874 14.15 -33.77 -2.14
C ALA A 874 14.17 -34.81 -1.02
N GLN A 875 14.15 -36.10 -1.39
CA GLN A 875 14.14 -37.20 -0.42
C GLN A 875 15.33 -37.10 0.55
N GLY A 876 15.05 -37.05 1.86
CA GLY A 876 16.07 -36.97 2.92
C GLY A 876 16.54 -35.55 3.27
N LYS A 877 16.12 -34.52 2.52
CA LYS A 877 16.50 -33.13 2.75
C LYS A 877 15.37 -32.33 3.44
N VAL A 878 15.72 -31.19 4.05
CA VAL A 878 14.80 -30.20 4.60
C VAL A 878 14.18 -29.45 3.43
N ASN A 879 12.86 -29.31 3.43
CA ASN A 879 12.16 -28.49 2.45
C ASN A 879 12.58 -27.04 2.65
N LEU A 880 12.99 -26.36 1.58
CA LEU A 880 13.31 -24.94 1.63
C LEU A 880 12.25 -24.18 0.85
N THR A 881 11.65 -23.18 1.48
CA THR A 881 10.73 -22.26 0.80
C THR A 881 11.37 -20.89 0.75
N ARG A 882 11.45 -20.32 -0.45
CA ARG A 882 11.84 -18.92 -0.66
C ARG A 882 10.57 -18.15 -1.01
N HIS A 883 10.19 -17.24 -0.13
CA HIS A 883 9.10 -16.29 -0.37
C HIS A 883 9.66 -15.05 -1.10
N GLY A 884 8.80 -14.23 -1.70
CA GLY A 884 9.24 -12.97 -2.30
C GLY A 884 9.89 -13.11 -3.68
N VAL A 885 9.66 -14.20 -4.41
CA VAL A 885 10.26 -14.38 -5.75
C VAL A 885 9.41 -13.65 -6.78
N VAL A 886 9.83 -12.43 -7.12
CA VAL A 886 9.15 -11.59 -8.12
C VAL A 886 9.42 -12.13 -9.52
N VAL A 887 8.35 -12.41 -10.26
CA VAL A 887 8.36 -12.71 -11.69
C VAL A 887 7.86 -11.46 -12.40
N LYS A 888 8.63 -11.01 -13.38
CA LYS A 888 8.26 -9.88 -14.24
C LYS A 888 8.02 -10.33 -15.68
N ALA A 889 7.15 -9.60 -16.37
CA ALA A 889 6.91 -9.61 -17.79
C ALA A 889 8.12 -9.99 -18.64
N ASN A 890 8.07 -11.09 -19.39
CA ASN A 890 9.08 -11.44 -20.41
C ASN A 890 10.55 -11.51 -19.86
N ARG A 891 10.71 -11.58 -18.54
CA ARG A 891 12.01 -11.72 -17.86
C ARG A 891 12.17 -13.13 -17.31
N THR A 892 13.42 -13.52 -17.07
CA THR A 892 13.75 -14.74 -16.32
C THR A 892 14.29 -14.36 -14.94
N THR A 893 13.58 -14.72 -13.88
CA THR A 893 14.02 -14.57 -12.50
C THR A 893 14.88 -15.76 -12.10
N GLU A 894 16.11 -15.50 -11.64
CA GLU A 894 17.01 -16.55 -11.16
C GLU A 894 16.76 -16.89 -9.67
N ALA A 895 16.75 -18.19 -9.37
CA ALA A 895 16.36 -18.71 -8.08
C ALA A 895 17.09 -20.01 -7.73
N ASP A 896 18.28 -19.91 -7.13
CA ASP A 896 19.03 -21.08 -6.68
C ASP A 896 18.62 -21.55 -5.28
N PHE A 897 18.67 -22.87 -5.05
CA PHE A 897 18.30 -23.52 -3.78
C PHE A 897 19.41 -24.44 -3.29
N ALA A 898 19.79 -24.31 -2.02
CA ALA A 898 20.73 -25.22 -1.36
C ALA A 898 20.00 -25.99 -0.23
N LEU A 899 19.65 -27.25 -0.49
CA LEU A 899 18.92 -28.10 0.46
C LEU A 899 19.86 -28.70 1.52
N ILE A 900 19.41 -28.68 2.78
CA ILE A 900 20.17 -29.18 3.94
C ILE A 900 19.59 -30.54 4.39
N GLU A 901 20.37 -31.39 5.04
CA GLU A 901 19.91 -32.69 5.60
C GLU A 901 18.91 -32.51 6.78
N ASN A 902 17.83 -33.30 6.80
CA ASN A 902 16.65 -33.09 7.67
C ASN A 902 16.73 -33.70 9.09
N THR A 903 17.85 -33.62 9.78
CA THR A 903 17.97 -34.25 11.12
C THR A 903 18.18 -33.22 12.23
N VAL A 904 17.10 -32.82 12.92
CA VAL A 904 17.14 -32.07 14.20
C VAL A 904 16.88 -33.03 15.35
N THR A 905 17.72 -32.98 16.37
CA THR A 905 17.62 -33.77 17.60
C THR A 905 17.34 -32.85 18.80
N THR A 906 16.27 -33.15 19.53
CA THR A 906 15.98 -32.54 20.84
C THR A 906 16.46 -33.47 21.94
N THR A 907 17.37 -32.99 22.78
CA THR A 907 17.88 -33.72 23.94
C THR A 907 17.55 -32.95 25.22
N SER A 908 16.89 -33.61 26.16
CA SER A 908 16.57 -33.04 27.48
C SER A 908 17.47 -33.63 28.55
N HIS A 909 18.10 -32.77 29.35
CA HIS A 909 18.99 -33.15 30.43
C HIS A 909 18.41 -32.72 31.78
N ILE A 910 18.25 -33.70 32.68
CA ILE A 910 17.71 -33.50 34.02
C ILE A 910 18.86 -33.24 34.99
N ILE A 911 18.79 -32.12 35.70
CA ILE A 911 19.79 -31.70 36.68
C ILE A 911 19.13 -31.57 38.05
N SER A 912 19.61 -32.33 39.04
CA SER A 912 19.12 -32.26 40.41
C SER A 912 20.16 -31.62 41.34
N VAL A 913 19.84 -30.46 41.91
CA VAL A 913 20.72 -29.72 42.82
C VAL A 913 19.89 -29.22 44.01
N TYR A 914 20.38 -29.45 45.22
CA TYR A 914 19.73 -29.05 46.48
C TYR A 914 18.25 -29.48 46.62
N GLY A 915 17.86 -30.61 46.02
CA GLY A 915 16.49 -31.14 46.08
C GLY A 915 15.51 -30.50 45.09
N GLN A 916 15.97 -29.59 44.23
CA GLN A 916 15.22 -29.07 43.08
C GLN A 916 15.68 -29.76 41.79
N THR A 917 14.74 -29.93 40.86
CA THR A 917 14.98 -30.54 39.55
C THR A 917 14.82 -29.48 38.47
N PHE A 918 15.83 -29.36 37.62
CA PHE A 918 15.88 -28.43 36.50
C PHE A 918 16.03 -29.21 35.20
N TYR A 919 15.47 -28.66 34.13
CA TYR A 919 15.56 -29.22 32.79
C TYR A 919 16.36 -28.27 31.91
N VAL A 920 17.44 -28.77 31.33
CA VAL A 920 18.18 -28.07 30.27
C VAL A 920 17.86 -28.77 28.97
N VAL A 921 17.28 -28.03 28.03
CA VAL A 921 16.85 -28.57 26.73
C VAL A 921 17.80 -28.06 25.66
N ILE A 922 18.36 -28.99 24.88
CA ILE A 922 19.23 -28.69 23.73
C ILE A 922 18.51 -29.14 22.48
N VAL A 923 18.27 -28.21 21.56
CA VAL A 923 17.72 -28.48 20.22
C VAL A 923 18.80 -28.13 19.20
N GLY A 924 19.19 -29.08 18.36
CA GLY A 924 20.23 -28.84 17.35
C GLY A 924 20.30 -29.94 16.32
N ASN A 925 21.12 -29.73 15.29
CA ASN A 925 21.29 -30.66 14.17
C ASN A 925 22.61 -31.47 14.27
N SER A 926 23.10 -31.71 15.49
CA SER A 926 24.27 -32.54 15.79
C SER A 926 23.97 -33.54 16.91
N THR A 927 24.68 -34.66 16.93
CA THR A 927 24.55 -35.64 18.01
C THR A 927 25.11 -35.03 19.30
N ILE A 928 24.28 -34.94 20.35
CA ILE A 928 24.69 -34.46 21.67
C ILE A 928 25.19 -35.61 22.52
N SER A 929 26.35 -35.44 23.16
CA SER A 929 26.90 -36.41 24.11
C SER A 929 27.67 -35.72 25.24
N ASN A 930 28.03 -36.48 26.28
CA ASN A 930 28.88 -36.01 27.38
C ASN A 930 28.39 -34.74 28.10
N PHE A 931 27.08 -34.60 28.28
CA PHE A 931 26.50 -33.47 29.01
C PHE A 931 26.93 -33.49 30.49
N VAL A 932 27.44 -32.35 30.98
CA VAL A 932 27.90 -32.15 32.36
C VAL A 932 27.44 -30.78 32.85
N PHE A 933 26.87 -30.75 34.06
CA PHE A 933 26.66 -29.53 34.83
C PHE A 933 27.67 -29.48 35.98
N ALA A 934 28.46 -28.41 36.05
CA ALA A 934 29.51 -28.21 37.04
C ALA A 934 29.22 -26.99 37.92
N ALA A 935 28.53 -27.22 39.04
CA ALA A 935 28.13 -26.14 39.96
C ALA A 935 29.31 -25.28 40.44
N ALA A 936 30.46 -25.90 40.78
CA ALA A 936 31.64 -25.16 41.25
C ALA A 936 32.31 -24.30 40.18
N ALA A 937 32.12 -24.63 38.90
CA ALA A 937 32.64 -23.89 37.76
C ALA A 937 31.59 -22.98 37.11
N GLN A 938 30.35 -22.99 37.64
CA GLN A 938 29.21 -22.26 37.11
C GLN A 938 29.02 -22.50 35.60
N SER A 939 29.12 -23.76 35.16
CA SER A 939 29.08 -24.08 33.73
C SER A 939 28.29 -25.34 33.39
N ILE A 940 27.79 -25.33 32.15
CA ILE A 940 27.24 -26.48 31.44
C ILE A 940 28.17 -26.78 30.27
N SER A 941 28.53 -28.04 30.06
CA SER A 941 29.33 -28.46 28.91
C SER A 941 28.80 -29.73 28.25
N PHE A 942 28.91 -29.83 26.94
CA PHE A 942 28.52 -31.02 26.17
C PHE A 942 29.31 -31.11 24.85
N ALA A 943 29.37 -32.29 24.27
CA ALA A 943 30.01 -32.54 22.98
C ALA A 943 28.97 -32.63 21.86
N VAL A 944 29.30 -32.06 20.70
CA VAL A 944 28.53 -32.15 19.46
C VAL A 944 29.34 -32.88 18.41
N SER A 945 28.71 -33.79 17.66
CA SER A 945 29.33 -34.44 16.50
C SER A 945 28.37 -34.59 15.32
N ALA A 946 28.89 -34.30 14.13
CA ALA A 946 28.25 -34.46 12.82
C ALA A 946 29.32 -34.62 11.72
N THR A 947 28.92 -35.03 10.51
CA THR A 947 29.82 -35.19 9.36
C THR A 947 30.44 -33.83 8.97
N SER A 948 31.74 -33.79 8.70
CA SER A 948 32.44 -32.54 8.41
C SER A 948 32.04 -31.90 7.08
N GLY A 949 31.76 -30.59 7.06
CA GLY A 949 31.58 -29.81 5.83
C GLY A 949 30.30 -28.96 5.74
N SER A 950 29.37 -29.09 6.69
CA SER A 950 28.09 -28.36 6.72
C SER A 950 27.97 -27.44 7.95
N SER A 951 26.85 -26.71 8.10
CA SER A 951 26.59 -25.84 9.25
C SER A 951 25.81 -26.54 10.37
N GLY A 952 26.31 -26.42 11.59
CA GLY A 952 25.69 -26.85 12.83
C GLY A 952 25.11 -25.71 13.65
N PHE A 953 24.06 -26.01 14.42
CA PHE A 953 23.53 -25.08 15.41
C PHE A 953 23.06 -25.80 16.68
N CYS A 954 22.98 -25.07 17.78
CA CYS A 954 22.35 -25.48 19.02
C CYS A 954 21.55 -24.31 19.63
N ASN A 955 20.32 -24.59 20.03
CA ASN A 955 19.49 -23.78 20.91
C ASN A 955 19.48 -24.43 22.28
N VAL A 956 19.99 -23.73 23.29
CA VAL A 956 20.07 -24.22 24.67
C VAL A 956 19.14 -23.40 25.55
N SER A 957 18.11 -24.05 26.11
CA SER A 957 17.22 -23.46 27.11
C SER A 957 17.74 -23.78 28.52
N VAL A 958 18.06 -22.74 29.29
CA VAL A 958 18.66 -22.83 30.62
C VAL A 958 17.76 -22.10 31.64
N PRO A 959 17.26 -22.78 32.68
CA PRO A 959 16.56 -22.10 33.77
C PRO A 959 17.50 -21.12 34.49
N GLU A 960 17.11 -19.86 34.62
CA GLU A 960 17.99 -18.83 35.22
C GLU A 960 18.28 -19.09 36.70
N ALA A 961 17.35 -19.75 37.39
CA ALA A 961 17.52 -20.22 38.76
C ALA A 961 18.62 -21.29 38.92
N LEU A 962 18.96 -22.02 37.84
CA LEU A 962 20.03 -23.01 37.81
C LEU A 962 21.38 -22.36 37.47
N LEU A 963 21.42 -21.60 36.38
CA LEU A 963 22.59 -20.91 35.87
C LEU A 963 22.16 -19.59 35.19
N GLY A 964 22.54 -18.45 35.75
CA GLY A 964 22.03 -17.13 35.37
C GLY A 964 23.00 -16.26 34.55
N PRO A 965 22.47 -15.26 33.83
CA PRO A 965 23.24 -14.36 32.96
C PRO A 965 24.13 -13.37 33.75
N PRO A 966 25.11 -12.71 33.08
CA PRO A 966 25.50 -12.88 31.68
C PRO A 966 26.21 -14.22 31.42
N TYR A 967 26.14 -14.70 30.18
CA TYR A 967 26.78 -15.95 29.75
C TYR A 967 28.03 -15.71 28.92
N THR A 968 29.03 -16.56 29.12
CA THR A 968 30.16 -16.72 28.19
C THR A 968 30.04 -18.08 27.52
N VAL A 969 29.91 -18.10 26.19
CA VAL A 969 29.81 -19.33 25.39
C VAL A 969 31.15 -19.61 24.72
N LYS A 970 31.61 -20.85 24.79
CA LYS A 970 32.85 -21.30 24.14
C LYS A 970 32.61 -22.55 23.29
N ILE A 971 33.33 -22.62 22.18
CA ILE A 971 33.47 -23.81 21.33
C ILE A 971 34.95 -24.17 21.29
N ASP A 972 35.29 -25.40 21.66
CA ASP A 972 36.68 -25.89 21.78
C ASP A 972 37.57 -24.95 22.61
N ASN A 973 37.00 -24.44 23.71
CA ASN A 973 37.64 -23.52 24.65
C ASN A 973 37.96 -22.12 24.07
N ILE A 974 37.40 -21.78 22.90
CA ILE A 974 37.45 -20.44 22.29
C ILE A 974 36.09 -19.76 22.50
N THR A 975 36.09 -18.55 23.03
CA THR A 975 34.86 -17.76 23.20
C THR A 975 34.26 -17.39 21.85
N VAL A 976 32.97 -17.64 21.67
CA VAL A 976 32.20 -17.33 20.45
C VAL A 976 31.06 -16.36 20.76
N ALA A 977 30.61 -15.63 19.75
CA ALA A 977 29.37 -14.86 19.84
C ALA A 977 28.17 -15.83 19.86
N ALA A 978 27.20 -15.56 20.73
CA ALA A 978 25.95 -16.29 20.82
C ALA A 978 24.80 -15.29 21.03
N VAL A 979 23.64 -15.59 20.45
CA VAL A 979 22.43 -14.79 20.68
C VAL A 979 21.76 -15.31 21.95
N VAL A 980 21.56 -14.41 22.92
CA VAL A 980 20.94 -14.73 24.21
C VAL A 980 19.67 -13.92 24.37
N SER A 981 18.55 -14.59 24.60
CA SER A 981 17.28 -13.98 25.00
C SER A 981 16.78 -14.57 26.32
N SER A 982 15.85 -13.91 26.98
CA SER A 982 15.27 -14.36 28.25
C SER A 982 13.78 -14.02 28.34
N ASN A 983 13.01 -14.85 29.02
CA ASN A 983 11.62 -14.58 29.42
C ASN A 983 11.47 -14.34 30.93
N GLY A 984 12.56 -14.05 31.64
CA GLY A 984 12.60 -13.84 33.09
C GLY A 984 12.60 -15.12 33.94
N THR A 985 12.40 -16.30 33.34
CA THR A 985 12.51 -17.60 34.04
C THR A 985 13.56 -18.52 33.42
N HIS A 986 13.74 -18.42 32.10
CA HIS A 986 14.70 -19.17 31.33
C HIS A 986 15.47 -18.22 30.40
N SER A 987 16.75 -18.50 30.23
CA SER A 987 17.57 -17.93 29.17
C SER A 987 17.66 -18.92 28.01
N PHE A 988 17.59 -18.39 26.79
CA PHE A 988 17.68 -19.14 25.54
C PHE A 988 18.94 -18.70 24.80
N ILE A 989 19.85 -19.65 24.57
CA ILE A 989 21.17 -19.38 24.00
C ILE A 989 21.27 -20.07 22.64
N HIS A 990 21.33 -19.30 21.56
CA HIS A 990 21.55 -19.77 20.20
C HIS A 990 23.01 -19.62 19.81
N LEU A 991 23.60 -20.69 19.27
CA LEU A 991 24.94 -20.68 18.70
C LEU A 991 25.02 -21.51 17.41
N SER A 992 25.87 -21.09 16.48
CA SER A 992 26.19 -21.81 15.24
C SER A 992 27.66 -22.20 15.20
N TYR A 993 27.98 -23.28 14.49
CA TYR A 993 29.34 -23.81 14.31
C TYR A 993 29.44 -24.59 13.00
N THR A 994 30.64 -24.91 12.53
CA THR A 994 30.80 -25.85 11.40
C THR A 994 30.62 -27.28 11.91
N HIS A 995 29.82 -28.11 11.25
CA HIS A 995 29.68 -29.52 11.62
C HIS A 995 31.05 -30.18 11.63
N SER A 996 31.46 -30.65 12.81
CA SER A 996 32.60 -31.51 13.08
C SER A 996 32.47 -31.98 14.54
N ALA A 997 33.52 -32.54 15.14
CA ALA A 997 33.51 -32.85 16.57
C ALA A 997 33.94 -31.62 17.38
N HIS A 998 33.03 -31.05 18.17
CA HIS A 998 33.30 -29.88 19.02
C HIS A 998 32.85 -30.11 20.47
N THR A 999 33.47 -29.37 21.39
CA THR A 999 33.02 -29.24 22.79
C THR A 999 32.44 -27.85 23.02
N ILE A 1000 31.19 -27.79 23.46
CA ILE A 1000 30.51 -26.55 23.83
C ILE A 1000 30.55 -26.39 25.36
N GLU A 1001 30.93 -25.20 25.83
CA GLU A 1001 30.88 -24.80 27.24
C GLU A 1001 30.11 -23.48 27.38
N ILE A 1002 29.10 -23.45 28.25
CA ILE A 1002 28.32 -22.26 28.61
C ILE A 1002 28.61 -21.96 30.07
N VAL A 1003 29.22 -20.81 30.35
CA VAL A 1003 29.56 -20.34 31.69
C VAL A 1003 28.61 -19.21 32.07
N GLY A 1004 27.87 -19.35 33.15
CA GLY A 1004 27.00 -18.30 33.69
C GLY A 1004 27.66 -17.51 34.82
N TYR A 1005 27.12 -16.35 35.14
CA TYR A 1005 27.64 -15.47 36.18
C TYR A 1005 27.18 -15.87 37.59
N SER A 1006 25.94 -16.35 37.70
CA SER A 1006 25.40 -16.91 38.94
C SER A 1006 25.03 -18.37 38.74
N VAL A 1007 25.28 -19.19 39.75
CA VAL A 1007 24.74 -20.56 39.83
C VAL A 1007 23.90 -20.63 41.10
N ILE A 1008 22.93 -21.53 41.15
CA ILE A 1008 22.11 -21.76 42.35
C ILE A 1008 22.95 -21.70 43.64
N SER A 1009 22.69 -20.70 44.50
CA SER A 1009 23.46 -20.48 45.73
C SER A 1009 22.94 -21.37 46.86
N GLU A 1010 23.86 -21.91 47.67
CA GLU A 1010 23.56 -22.65 48.91
C GLU A 1010 22.82 -21.82 49.99
N PHE A 1011 22.63 -20.51 49.77
CA PHE A 1011 21.84 -19.64 50.64
C PHE A 1011 20.62 -19.06 49.92
N ASN A 1012 19.44 -19.59 50.26
CA ASN A 1012 18.15 -18.97 49.95
C ASN A 1012 18.16 -17.49 50.36
N ALA A 1013 17.84 -16.60 49.41
CA ALA A 1013 17.83 -15.14 49.54
C ALA A 1013 16.96 -14.62 50.72
N ASN A 1014 16.05 -15.44 51.24
CA ASN A 1014 15.19 -15.11 52.38
C ASN A 1014 15.93 -15.07 53.74
N ILE A 1015 17.09 -15.72 53.89
CA ILE A 1015 17.82 -15.75 55.18
C ILE A 1015 18.67 -14.48 55.38
N SER A 1016 19.18 -13.88 54.30
CA SER A 1016 20.03 -12.68 54.33
C SER A 1016 19.27 -11.43 54.79
N LEU A 1017 18.01 -11.28 54.38
CA LEU A 1017 17.12 -10.19 54.83
C LEU A 1017 16.78 -10.28 56.32
N LEU A 1018 16.58 -11.49 56.84
CA LEU A 1018 16.36 -11.73 58.26
C LEU A 1018 17.62 -11.45 59.11
N PHE A 1019 18.81 -11.81 58.60
CA PHE A 1019 20.07 -11.52 59.28
C PHE A 1019 20.40 -10.02 59.28
N LEU A 1020 20.13 -9.32 58.17
CA LEU A 1020 20.31 -7.87 58.07
C LEU A 1020 19.32 -7.11 58.96
N ALA A 1021 18.06 -7.54 59.00
CA ALA A 1021 17.05 -7.00 59.92
C ALA A 1021 17.43 -7.21 61.39
N CYS A 1022 18.03 -8.36 61.73
CA CYS A 1022 18.53 -8.63 63.09
C CYS A 1022 19.72 -7.74 63.46
N ILE A 1023 20.65 -7.51 62.52
CA ILE A 1023 21.82 -6.65 62.74
C ILE A 1023 21.41 -5.18 62.86
N ILE A 1024 20.49 -4.70 62.01
CA ILE A 1024 19.94 -3.34 62.08
C ILE A 1024 19.17 -3.15 63.40
N SER A 1025 18.37 -4.13 63.82
CA SER A 1025 17.66 -4.09 65.10
C SER A 1025 18.62 -4.06 66.30
N LEU A 1026 19.74 -4.81 66.25
CA LEU A 1026 20.77 -4.82 67.27
C LEU A 1026 21.55 -3.48 67.31
N LEU A 1027 21.84 -2.87 66.15
CA LEU A 1027 22.48 -1.56 66.02
C LEU A 1027 21.56 -0.42 66.51
N ILE A 1028 20.26 -0.47 66.22
CA ILE A 1028 19.26 0.48 66.75
C ILE A 1028 19.15 0.34 68.28
N PHE A 1029 19.22 -0.88 68.81
CA PHE A 1029 19.21 -1.12 70.25
C PHE A 1029 20.49 -0.61 70.94
N LEU A 1030 21.66 -0.79 70.33
CA LEU A 1030 22.95 -0.33 70.86
C LEU A 1030 23.10 1.20 70.78
N THR A 1031 22.61 1.84 69.71
CA THR A 1031 22.61 3.31 69.56
C THR A 1031 21.61 3.99 70.51
N ARG A 1032 20.44 3.39 70.78
CA ARG A 1032 19.53 3.86 71.86
C ARG A 1032 20.15 3.72 73.25
N LYS A 1033 20.96 2.69 73.50
CA LYS A 1033 21.66 2.50 74.79
C LYS A 1033 22.82 3.48 75.00
N GLN A 1034 23.45 3.97 73.92
CA GLN A 1034 24.45 5.05 73.99
C GLN A 1034 23.82 6.44 74.14
N LYS A 1035 22.66 6.71 73.51
CA LYS A 1035 21.95 8.00 73.67
C LYS A 1035 21.37 8.20 75.09
N ASN A 1036 20.92 7.13 75.74
CA ASN A 1036 20.42 7.18 77.14
C ASN A 1036 21.53 7.21 78.21
N ARG A 1037 22.83 7.19 77.84
CA ARG A 1037 23.96 7.38 78.77
C ARG A 1037 24.57 8.79 78.74
N ARG A 1038 24.02 9.71 77.94
CA ARG A 1038 24.49 11.11 77.84
C ARG A 1038 23.51 12.19 78.35
N CYS A 1039 22.38 11.81 78.96
CA CYS A 1039 21.42 12.75 79.58
C CYS A 1039 21.09 12.39 81.05
N SER A 1040 22.11 12.07 81.85
CA SER A 1040 22.02 12.04 83.31
C SER A 1040 23.33 12.48 83.96
N SER A 1041 23.74 13.69 83.61
CA SER A 1041 24.65 14.51 84.42
C SER A 1041 24.32 15.99 84.16
N VAL A 1042 23.28 16.48 84.85
CA VAL A 1042 23.10 17.82 85.45
C VAL A 1042 21.63 17.90 85.89
N LEU A 1043 21.46 17.90 87.22
CA LEU A 1043 20.24 18.07 88.05
C LEU A 1043 19.19 16.95 88.06
#